data_AF-A0A519CAZ0-F1
#
_entry.id   AF-A0A519CAZ0-F1
#
_cell.length_a   1.000
_cell.length_b   1.000
_cell.length_c   1.000
_cell.angle_alpha   90.00
_cell.angle_beta   90.00
_cell.angle_gamma   90.00
#
_symmetry.space_group_name_H-M   'P 1'
#
loop_
_entity.id
_entity.type
_entity.pdbx_description
1 polymer ?
#
loop_
_entity_poly.entity_id
_entity_poly.type
_entity_poly.pdbx_seq_one_letter_code
_entity_poly.pdbx_strand_id
1 'polypeptide(L)'
;MQRKVWALGIVLILCLSMGVNTQTAIEQNNIDQELEWWDVYSRDKDRDGISDLLIWKLKQDNEFFNLGEARVFVRYDHHPTDYDIQKLEDVGIEVTFRAQFIDLIGTTMSRDMIHEVASWDGVVMLDDIGKAEPHMADAVPAMGVDNVWTEYDIYGEGISIAVVDTGVNNAHVGLDDMDDDIFTDDWKVSAYYDAVQDSLVCSPCQPGQSIDSGTHGSHVAGIAAGTGAGLRTGSTNGEPHIGVAPKAHIVNVLSCCEGDIEDIIRGIEWTIANQKIIEPNIRVMTSSLGEQQIEIHVDNDGNSAWSQAADAAVESGLVVLLSAGNEFGAATVMGCNTIDSPGDSRLPITVASLDKDLNLAVYSSRGYTSDGRVKPDVATIGSNIWAPNAESINDYVEKSGTSMATPLMAGIVALTLEANPDLTPTEVKDTLVAGYSIEREILDDGGLVTNDCSLVETRPDNEYGYGQADPLIFVEIAGMIDPDVSVNWTLAYVESEVNGTVVLEKPEIYNGTILKGTAITANKPTVGVEVKFGSSEWYPATDTSNQKNWATWEITIPEEVSKGNQTLAARLVLDGGMSMSAVNSFSVVLLDEYSLVTSINEGLSSINALFFFPAIILAAIAMGYIFTQPRKSKSNLEVEESGEDEFVWDNDVAIEGQNNLMTTMFGAMSAKTLTLCALYTAQGIPSGFISYTLIAYLAQQGFSAAAIGNMLFWVYLPWVFKFLWGPFVDNYHYLPMGRRRPWILSAQAGMVVTVIIIALVPEIDTKITLLTALLFFHNCFASLQDVAVDGLAVDILSPEEFGKINGFMFGAKRFGTMIGGAGIGYFMGKYTSIGIAEGLFLTVPMLLLIMCLPAFIRERPGEKLFPWTEGDAMVKPSNEVKVKDKLEVAWDDSNKWDMGDHNAKSLSVDIGLLIALDLFLLLTIADFAGRLWCHILTLGAAMAYFGLLRNSTFGLQAFDLAPVKSDIVKALSLRAPLVGIILAMLTYFWEFLIPVLNVLFIQNLGWTDTEYVLVTGGWAVTAGIAGTILGGIIADKYGARRIASLFAVLTGLSIFTIALAEPLWENRKVMWWLIVIYPFFGAAMGISLISLFMNVTWPKVGATQFTLYMAMLNFGALFGLKMAGYFEENFTYTTTIMIGGTCQLLIAFVLPFIDPGQTRRELGNDF
;
A
#
# COMPACT_ATOMS: atom_id res chain seq x y z
N MET A 1 -30.51 -55.83 -72.08
CA MET A 1 -29.36 -56.76 -72.15
C MET A 1 -28.29 -56.21 -71.24
N GLN A 2 -27.68 -56.96 -70.33
CA GLN A 2 -27.91 -58.33 -69.93
C GLN A 2 -27.33 -58.53 -68.52
N ARG A 3 -28.13 -59.16 -67.68
CA ARG A 3 -27.80 -59.82 -66.41
C ARG A 3 -26.40 -60.46 -66.36
N LYS A 4 -25.89 -60.55 -65.12
CA LYS A 4 -25.24 -61.72 -64.49
C LYS A 4 -24.92 -62.84 -65.48
N VAL A 5 -23.67 -63.29 -65.61
CA VAL A 5 -23.33 -64.70 -65.91
C VAL A 5 -21.81 -64.93 -65.80
N TRP A 6 -21.40 -65.74 -64.83
CA TRP A 6 -20.40 -66.81 -64.92
C TRP A 6 -19.02 -66.45 -65.53
N ALA A 7 -17.93 -66.33 -64.77
CA ALA A 7 -17.37 -67.37 -63.89
C ALA A 7 -17.55 -68.77 -64.48
N LEU A 8 -16.83 -69.05 -65.57
CA LEU A 8 -16.44 -70.41 -65.92
C LEU A 8 -15.37 -70.38 -66.99
N GLY A 9 -14.55 -71.42 -66.97
CA GLY A 9 -14.13 -72.02 -68.21
C GLY A 9 -12.68 -71.76 -68.55
N ILE A 10 -11.77 -71.88 -67.58
CA ILE A 10 -11.21 -73.21 -67.31
C ILE A 10 -10.61 -73.76 -68.60
N VAL A 11 -9.36 -73.41 -68.79
CA VAL A 11 -8.36 -74.28 -69.41
C VAL A 11 -7.09 -73.99 -68.62
N LEU A 12 -6.83 -74.63 -67.48
CA LEU A 12 -6.85 -76.10 -67.31
C LEU A 12 -6.06 -76.83 -68.39
N ILE A 13 -5.08 -76.18 -69.03
CA ILE A 13 -4.01 -76.89 -69.75
C ILE A 13 -2.69 -76.15 -69.50
N LEU A 14 -2.37 -75.92 -68.23
CA LEU A 14 -1.01 -76.10 -67.72
C LEU A 14 -1.05 -76.90 -66.42
N CYS A 15 -1.93 -77.91 -66.46
CA CYS A 15 -1.82 -79.09 -65.66
C CYS A 15 -0.51 -79.82 -66.03
N LEU A 16 0.13 -80.39 -65.00
CA LEU A 16 0.98 -81.59 -65.05
C LEU A 16 2.48 -81.35 -65.27
N SER A 17 3.28 -81.50 -64.21
CA SER A 17 4.04 -82.77 -64.00
C SER A 17 4.95 -82.75 -62.74
N MET A 18 4.86 -83.84 -61.96
CA MET A 18 5.78 -84.35 -60.92
C MET A 18 5.77 -83.63 -59.54
N GLY A 19 5.33 -84.18 -58.40
CA GLY A 19 4.79 -85.49 -58.04
C GLY A 19 5.64 -86.20 -56.95
N VAL A 20 5.07 -86.45 -55.76
CA VAL A 20 5.17 -87.63 -54.85
C VAL A 20 4.06 -87.45 -53.78
N ASN A 21 2.94 -88.21 -53.80
CA ASN A 21 2.65 -89.45 -53.04
C ASN A 21 2.62 -89.23 -51.50
N THR A 22 1.59 -89.56 -50.72
CA THR A 22 0.72 -90.77 -50.65
C THR A 22 -0.52 -90.49 -49.78
N GLN A 23 -1.74 -90.78 -50.27
CA GLN A 23 -2.66 -91.87 -49.86
C GLN A 23 -3.46 -91.72 -48.53
N THR A 24 -4.76 -91.47 -48.73
CA THR A 24 -5.95 -92.18 -48.19
C THR A 24 -6.04 -92.54 -46.69
N ALA A 25 -7.07 -92.03 -46.00
CA ALA A 25 -8.16 -92.85 -45.45
C ALA A 25 -9.31 -91.96 -44.91
N ILE A 26 -10.51 -92.52 -45.00
CA ILE A 26 -11.77 -92.05 -44.43
C ILE A 26 -11.71 -92.18 -42.90
N GLU A 27 -12.18 -91.19 -42.14
CA GLU A 27 -12.92 -91.45 -40.90
C GLU A 27 -13.89 -90.31 -40.56
N GLN A 28 -15.18 -90.67 -40.47
CA GLN A 28 -16.18 -89.94 -39.71
C GLN A 28 -15.88 -90.08 -38.21
N ASN A 29 -16.27 -89.04 -37.45
CA ASN A 29 -16.38 -88.94 -35.99
C ASN A 29 -15.14 -88.41 -35.24
N ASN A 30 -15.21 -87.19 -34.68
CA ASN A 30 -15.64 -86.99 -33.28
C ASN A 30 -15.42 -85.53 -32.82
N ILE A 31 -16.50 -84.95 -32.29
CA ILE A 31 -16.60 -84.17 -31.03
C ILE A 31 -15.67 -82.94 -30.87
N ASP A 32 -16.31 -81.77 -30.74
CA ASP A 32 -15.76 -80.55 -30.15
C ASP A 32 -15.03 -80.83 -28.83
N GLN A 33 -13.76 -80.44 -28.75
CA GLN A 33 -13.15 -80.10 -27.46
C GLN A 33 -12.92 -78.60 -27.49
N GLU A 34 -13.77 -77.85 -26.79
CA GLU A 34 -13.42 -76.50 -26.32
C GLU A 34 -12.12 -76.65 -25.52
N LEU A 35 -11.08 -75.96 -25.96
CA LEU A 35 -9.85 -75.85 -25.18
C LEU A 35 -10.16 -74.89 -24.03
N GLU A 36 -10.04 -75.38 -22.81
CA GLU A 36 -10.25 -74.57 -21.61
C GLU A 36 -9.24 -73.42 -21.56
N TRP A 37 -9.63 -72.26 -21.03
CA TRP A 37 -8.83 -71.03 -21.16
C TRP A 37 -7.43 -71.14 -20.53
N TRP A 38 -7.28 -71.99 -19.50
CA TRP A 38 -6.01 -72.24 -18.83
C TRP A 38 -5.03 -73.08 -19.67
N ASP A 39 -5.50 -73.94 -20.59
CA ASP A 39 -4.65 -74.76 -21.47
C ASP A 39 -3.97 -73.94 -22.60
N VAL A 40 -4.44 -72.71 -22.82
CA VAL A 40 -3.96 -71.75 -23.82
C VAL A 40 -3.52 -70.43 -23.19
N TYR A 41 -3.37 -70.38 -21.86
CA TYR A 41 -3.00 -69.18 -21.13
C TYR A 41 -1.60 -68.69 -21.52
N SER A 42 -1.51 -67.49 -22.08
CA SER A 42 -0.30 -66.98 -22.74
C SER A 42 0.89 -66.73 -21.79
N ARG A 43 0.61 -66.67 -20.48
CA ARG A 43 1.61 -66.50 -19.42
C ARG A 43 2.08 -67.82 -18.79
N ASP A 44 1.52 -68.95 -19.17
CA ASP A 44 2.01 -70.30 -18.81
C ASP A 44 2.51 -70.98 -20.09
N LYS A 45 3.72 -70.63 -20.53
CA LYS A 45 4.25 -71.10 -21.83
C LYS A 45 4.66 -72.57 -21.80
N ASP A 46 5.09 -73.09 -20.65
CA ASP A 46 5.47 -74.49 -20.48
C ASP A 46 4.32 -75.39 -19.99
N ARG A 47 3.15 -74.80 -19.72
CA ARG A 47 1.87 -75.46 -19.41
C ARG A 47 1.95 -76.26 -18.13
N ASP A 48 2.59 -75.71 -17.11
CA ASP A 48 2.76 -76.35 -15.81
C ASP A 48 1.70 -75.94 -14.78
N GLY A 49 0.74 -75.10 -15.16
CA GLY A 49 -0.32 -74.58 -14.30
C GLY A 49 0.14 -73.43 -13.40
N ILE A 50 1.34 -72.88 -13.65
CA ILE A 50 1.91 -71.75 -12.92
C ILE A 50 2.28 -70.68 -13.94
N SER A 51 1.91 -69.44 -13.67
CA SER A 51 2.33 -68.33 -14.50
C SER A 51 3.88 -68.21 -14.52
N ASP A 52 4.48 -68.17 -15.71
CA ASP A 52 5.92 -67.94 -15.92
C ASP A 52 6.40 -66.67 -15.20
N LEU A 53 5.53 -65.66 -15.08
CA LEU A 53 5.79 -64.42 -14.35
C LEU A 53 5.92 -64.66 -12.84
N LEU A 54 5.10 -65.54 -12.27
CA LEU A 54 5.21 -65.95 -10.87
C LEU A 54 6.52 -66.71 -10.65
N ILE A 55 6.91 -67.62 -11.56
CA ILE A 55 8.19 -68.31 -11.52
C ILE A 55 9.37 -67.34 -11.60
N TRP A 56 9.27 -66.32 -12.46
CA TRP A 56 10.28 -65.27 -12.57
C TRP A 56 10.40 -64.47 -11.26
N LYS A 57 9.28 -64.08 -10.62
CA LYS A 57 9.26 -63.33 -9.36
C LYS A 57 9.81 -64.13 -8.18
N LEU A 58 9.54 -65.43 -8.12
CA LEU A 58 10.10 -66.31 -7.08
C LEU A 58 11.63 -66.41 -7.14
N LYS A 59 12.23 -66.17 -8.32
CA LYS A 59 13.69 -66.17 -8.54
C LYS A 59 14.38 -64.85 -8.16
N GLN A 60 13.63 -63.77 -7.90
CA GLN A 60 14.17 -62.45 -7.52
C GLN A 60 14.28 -62.28 -5.97
N ASP A 61 14.53 -63.38 -5.25
CA ASP A 61 14.68 -63.44 -3.79
C ASP A 61 13.60 -62.66 -3.01
N ASN A 62 13.95 -61.56 -2.32
CA ASN A 62 13.06 -60.84 -1.39
C ASN A 62 12.44 -59.58 -2.00
N GLU A 63 12.62 -59.34 -3.30
CA GLU A 63 12.14 -58.11 -3.95
C GLU A 63 10.60 -58.06 -4.01
N PHE A 64 9.95 -59.20 -4.27
CA PHE A 64 8.50 -59.28 -4.45
C PHE A 64 7.75 -59.98 -3.30
N PHE A 65 8.42 -60.81 -2.50
CA PHE A 65 7.80 -61.58 -1.41
C PHE A 65 8.67 -61.65 -0.14
N ASN A 66 8.05 -61.80 1.03
CA ASN A 66 8.76 -61.98 2.31
C ASN A 66 9.56 -63.31 2.35
N LEU A 67 10.53 -63.40 3.27
CA LEU A 67 11.42 -64.57 3.40
C LEU A 67 10.63 -65.85 3.71
N GLY A 68 10.59 -66.78 2.75
CA GLY A 68 9.94 -68.10 2.89
C GLY A 68 8.46 -68.16 2.47
N GLU A 69 7.82 -67.03 2.23
CA GLU A 69 6.39 -66.95 1.86
C GLU A 69 6.21 -66.32 0.47
N ALA A 70 5.11 -66.62 -0.19
CA ALA A 70 4.66 -66.03 -1.45
C ALA A 70 3.16 -65.79 -1.39
N ARG A 71 2.72 -64.62 -1.89
CA ARG A 71 1.30 -64.32 -2.02
C ARG A 71 0.86 -64.62 -3.44
N VAL A 72 -0.09 -65.53 -3.60
CA VAL A 72 -0.44 -66.17 -4.87
C VAL A 72 -1.96 -66.25 -4.99
N PHE A 73 -2.49 -65.97 -6.18
CA PHE A 73 -3.86 -66.29 -6.52
C PHE A 73 -3.94 -67.74 -6.99
N VAL A 74 -4.78 -68.54 -6.32
CA VAL A 74 -5.13 -69.90 -6.71
C VAL A 74 -6.43 -69.85 -7.50
N ARG A 75 -6.38 -70.14 -8.79
CA ARG A 75 -7.56 -70.23 -9.66
C ARG A 75 -8.04 -71.66 -9.78
N TYR A 76 -9.35 -71.84 -9.81
CA TYR A 76 -10.01 -73.14 -9.92
C TYR A 76 -10.78 -73.28 -11.24
N ASP A 77 -11.03 -74.52 -11.67
CA ASP A 77 -11.92 -74.85 -12.81
C ASP A 77 -13.42 -74.67 -12.47
N HIS A 78 -13.71 -74.33 -11.22
CA HIS A 78 -15.04 -74.07 -10.69
C HIS A 78 -15.00 -72.97 -9.64
N HIS A 79 -16.15 -72.36 -9.36
CA HIS A 79 -16.24 -71.34 -8.33
C HIS A 79 -15.82 -71.89 -6.96
N PRO A 80 -14.77 -71.35 -6.32
CA PRO A 80 -14.19 -71.96 -5.14
C PRO A 80 -15.23 -72.11 -4.05
N THR A 81 -15.25 -73.24 -3.36
CA THR A 81 -16.22 -73.55 -2.31
C THR A 81 -15.60 -73.45 -0.92
N ASP A 82 -16.42 -73.56 0.13
CA ASP A 82 -15.91 -73.60 1.51
C ASP A 82 -14.99 -74.82 1.75
N TYR A 83 -15.13 -75.89 0.96
CA TYR A 83 -14.24 -77.05 0.99
C TYR A 83 -12.84 -76.72 0.47
N ASP A 84 -12.73 -75.92 -0.60
CA ASP A 84 -11.44 -75.56 -1.20
C ASP A 84 -10.64 -74.60 -0.31
N ILE A 85 -11.33 -73.69 0.39
CA ILE A 85 -10.75 -72.86 1.44
C ILE A 85 -10.21 -73.74 2.58
N GLN A 86 -11.05 -74.64 3.12
CA GLN A 86 -10.66 -75.50 4.23
C GLN A 86 -9.44 -76.38 3.88
N LYS A 87 -9.37 -76.86 2.64
CA LYS A 87 -8.26 -77.68 2.12
C LYS A 87 -6.93 -76.91 2.05
N LEU A 88 -6.97 -75.62 1.68
CA LEU A 88 -5.80 -74.75 1.71
C LEU A 88 -5.38 -74.45 3.16
N GLU A 89 -6.34 -74.14 4.04
CA GLU A 89 -6.06 -73.84 5.45
C GLU A 89 -5.50 -75.06 6.23
N ASP A 90 -5.97 -76.28 5.93
CA ASP A 90 -5.54 -77.52 6.61
C ASP A 90 -4.06 -77.86 6.41
N VAL A 91 -3.42 -77.37 5.34
CA VAL A 91 -1.97 -77.51 5.09
C VAL A 91 -1.16 -76.27 5.52
N GLY A 92 -1.81 -75.31 6.19
CA GLY A 92 -1.17 -74.11 6.71
C GLY A 92 -1.00 -72.97 5.70
N ILE A 93 -1.78 -72.96 4.61
CA ILE A 93 -1.85 -71.84 3.66
C ILE A 93 -2.91 -70.85 4.15
N GLU A 94 -2.54 -69.58 4.28
CA GLU A 94 -3.47 -68.54 4.72
C GLU A 94 -4.31 -68.06 3.53
N VAL A 95 -5.63 -68.21 3.61
CA VAL A 95 -6.56 -67.67 2.62
C VAL A 95 -6.85 -66.21 2.96
N THR A 96 -6.43 -65.29 2.08
CA THR A 96 -6.53 -63.84 2.29
C THR A 96 -7.76 -63.22 1.63
N PHE A 97 -8.28 -63.85 0.57
CA PHE A 97 -9.38 -63.31 -0.23
C PHE A 97 -10.06 -64.43 -1.03
N ARG A 98 -11.39 -64.40 -1.16
CA ARG A 98 -12.14 -65.25 -2.12
C ARG A 98 -12.94 -64.33 -3.03
N ALA A 99 -12.68 -64.42 -4.33
CA ALA A 99 -13.39 -63.60 -5.30
C ALA A 99 -14.83 -64.10 -5.45
N GLN A 100 -15.79 -63.17 -5.48
CA GLN A 100 -17.22 -63.50 -5.52
C GLN A 100 -17.75 -63.81 -6.93
N PHE A 101 -17.02 -63.44 -7.97
CA PHE A 101 -17.52 -63.46 -9.36
C PHE A 101 -16.55 -64.11 -10.35
N ILE A 102 -15.36 -64.49 -9.89
CA ILE A 102 -14.36 -65.23 -10.67
C ILE A 102 -13.82 -66.37 -9.80
N ASP A 103 -13.36 -67.44 -10.44
CA ASP A 103 -13.05 -68.70 -9.78
C ASP A 103 -11.64 -68.68 -9.16
N LEU A 104 -11.45 -67.82 -8.15
CA LEU A 104 -10.14 -67.43 -7.64
C LEU A 104 -10.14 -67.21 -6.12
N ILE A 105 -9.07 -67.68 -5.47
CA ILE A 105 -8.75 -67.45 -4.07
C ILE A 105 -7.38 -66.76 -3.97
N GLY A 106 -7.30 -65.61 -3.28
CA GLY A 106 -6.04 -65.01 -2.87
C GLY A 106 -5.48 -65.69 -1.63
N THR A 107 -4.20 -66.06 -1.65
CA THR A 107 -3.54 -66.81 -0.57
C THR A 107 -2.16 -66.26 -0.23
N THR A 108 -1.70 -66.56 0.97
CA THR A 108 -0.28 -66.50 1.36
C THR A 108 0.17 -67.91 1.69
N MET A 109 1.13 -68.44 0.93
CA MET A 109 1.66 -69.80 1.08
C MET A 109 3.18 -69.83 1.12
N SER A 110 3.76 -70.91 1.65
CA SER A 110 5.20 -71.14 1.55
C SER A 110 5.62 -71.31 0.08
N ARG A 111 6.79 -70.78 -0.31
CA ARG A 111 7.31 -70.90 -1.69
C ARG A 111 7.45 -72.36 -2.15
N ASP A 112 7.77 -73.24 -1.21
CA ASP A 112 7.93 -74.68 -1.48
C ASP A 112 6.60 -75.37 -1.81
N MET A 113 5.48 -74.77 -1.41
CA MET A 113 4.13 -75.31 -1.64
C MET A 113 3.56 -74.96 -3.01
N ILE A 114 4.13 -73.98 -3.73
CA ILE A 114 3.56 -73.45 -4.98
C ILE A 114 3.45 -74.54 -6.06
N HIS A 115 4.53 -75.30 -6.29
CA HIS A 115 4.51 -76.41 -7.24
C HIS A 115 3.60 -77.57 -6.80
N GLU A 116 3.43 -77.77 -5.50
CA GLU A 116 2.53 -78.80 -4.98
C GLU A 116 1.05 -78.40 -5.20
N VAL A 117 0.69 -77.17 -4.85
CA VAL A 117 -0.69 -76.64 -4.99
C VAL A 117 -1.12 -76.52 -6.44
N ALA A 118 -0.22 -76.18 -7.36
CA ALA A 118 -0.51 -76.16 -8.80
C ALA A 118 -0.96 -77.54 -9.34
N SER A 119 -0.57 -78.62 -8.67
CA SER A 119 -0.94 -79.99 -9.06
C SER A 119 -2.21 -80.52 -8.39
N TRP A 120 -2.89 -79.70 -7.57
CA TRP A 120 -4.08 -80.12 -6.84
C TRP A 120 -5.30 -80.21 -7.74
N ASP A 121 -6.12 -81.24 -7.48
CA ASP A 121 -7.39 -81.44 -8.18
C ASP A 121 -8.30 -80.20 -8.06
N GLY A 122 -8.73 -79.68 -9.21
CA GLY A 122 -9.52 -78.47 -9.38
C GLY A 122 -8.73 -77.16 -9.54
N VAL A 123 -7.42 -77.11 -9.25
CA VAL A 123 -6.58 -75.91 -9.44
C VAL A 123 -6.12 -75.85 -10.90
N VAL A 124 -6.37 -74.71 -11.55
CA VAL A 124 -6.07 -74.52 -12.98
C VAL A 124 -4.93 -73.54 -13.25
N MET A 125 -4.68 -72.59 -12.34
CA MET A 125 -3.62 -71.60 -12.52
C MET A 125 -3.19 -71.00 -11.18
N LEU A 126 -1.87 -70.84 -10.99
CA LEU A 126 -1.29 -70.02 -9.93
C LEU A 126 -0.74 -68.70 -10.50
N ASP A 127 -1.34 -67.58 -10.11
CA ASP A 127 -0.97 -66.22 -10.57
C ASP A 127 -0.33 -65.38 -9.46
N ASP A 128 0.54 -64.45 -9.83
CA ASP A 128 1.15 -63.51 -8.91
C ASP A 128 0.21 -62.38 -8.46
N ILE A 129 0.44 -61.86 -7.26
CA ILE A 129 -0.24 -60.65 -6.75
C ILE A 129 0.70 -59.46 -6.96
N GLY A 130 0.38 -58.60 -7.95
CA GLY A 130 1.13 -57.38 -8.25
C GLY A 130 1.20 -56.39 -7.09
N LYS A 131 2.28 -55.60 -7.03
CA LYS A 131 2.42 -54.40 -6.20
C LYS A 131 2.56 -53.18 -7.12
N ALA A 132 1.92 -52.08 -6.77
CA ALA A 132 2.11 -50.75 -7.37
C ALA A 132 2.61 -49.79 -6.27
N GLU A 133 3.44 -48.80 -6.65
CA GLU A 133 4.03 -47.79 -5.75
C GLU A 133 3.90 -46.35 -6.32
N PRO A 134 3.92 -45.27 -5.49
CA PRO A 134 3.18 -44.04 -5.80
C PRO A 134 3.94 -42.68 -5.74
N HIS A 135 3.71 -41.74 -6.69
CA HIS A 135 4.40 -40.41 -6.78
C HIS A 135 3.65 -39.29 -7.57
N MET A 136 3.06 -38.25 -6.96
CA MET A 136 2.42 -37.13 -7.71
C MET A 136 3.35 -36.00 -8.11
N ALA A 137 4.48 -35.80 -7.40
CA ALA A 137 5.46 -34.75 -7.70
C ALA A 137 5.95 -34.77 -9.17
N ASP A 138 5.75 -35.88 -9.87
CA ASP A 138 6.25 -36.09 -11.22
C ASP A 138 5.25 -35.72 -12.33
N ALA A 139 3.93 -35.64 -12.08
CA ALA A 139 2.95 -35.51 -13.18
C ALA A 139 2.95 -34.12 -13.86
N VAL A 140 2.98 -33.04 -13.07
CA VAL A 140 3.10 -31.65 -13.56
C VAL A 140 4.43 -31.45 -14.31
N PRO A 141 5.60 -31.82 -13.73
CA PRO A 141 6.88 -31.74 -14.44
C PRO A 141 6.98 -32.67 -15.66
N ALA A 142 6.45 -33.90 -15.59
CA ALA A 142 6.51 -34.85 -16.72
C ALA A 142 5.68 -34.41 -17.93
N MET A 143 4.60 -33.66 -17.70
CA MET A 143 3.83 -33.00 -18.75
C MET A 143 4.43 -31.66 -19.20
N GLY A 144 5.44 -31.13 -18.50
CA GLY A 144 6.06 -29.83 -18.81
C GLY A 144 5.21 -28.61 -18.42
N VAL A 145 4.29 -28.77 -17.47
CA VAL A 145 3.44 -27.68 -16.97
C VAL A 145 4.25 -26.64 -16.18
N ASP A 146 5.28 -27.10 -15.46
CA ASP A 146 6.22 -26.25 -14.72
C ASP A 146 7.02 -25.29 -15.62
N ASN A 147 7.26 -25.67 -16.89
CA ASN A 147 7.86 -24.77 -17.88
C ASN A 147 6.94 -23.60 -18.21
N VAL A 148 5.60 -23.82 -18.27
CA VAL A 148 4.64 -22.72 -18.49
C VAL A 148 4.72 -21.68 -17.36
N TRP A 149 4.78 -22.17 -16.11
CA TRP A 149 4.89 -21.31 -14.93
C TRP A 149 6.19 -20.52 -14.91
N THR A 150 7.31 -21.19 -15.18
CA THR A 150 8.65 -20.59 -15.07
C THR A 150 9.03 -19.70 -16.25
N GLU A 151 8.56 -20.00 -17.46
CA GLU A 151 8.89 -19.24 -18.67
C GLU A 151 7.92 -18.08 -18.94
N TYR A 152 6.63 -18.27 -18.63
CA TYR A 152 5.57 -17.31 -19.00
C TYR A 152 4.81 -16.68 -17.83
N ASP A 153 5.03 -17.13 -16.58
CA ASP A 153 4.35 -16.60 -15.37
C ASP A 153 2.81 -16.74 -15.41
N ILE A 154 2.32 -17.78 -16.09
CA ILE A 154 0.89 -18.10 -16.30
C ILE A 154 0.49 -19.23 -15.35
N TYR A 155 -0.55 -19.06 -14.53
CA TYR A 155 -0.96 -20.02 -13.47
C TYR A 155 -2.47 -20.32 -13.44
N GLY A 156 -3.22 -19.85 -14.44
CA GLY A 156 -4.68 -19.93 -14.56
C GLY A 156 -5.42 -18.75 -13.96
N GLU A 157 -4.76 -17.59 -13.77
CA GLU A 157 -5.37 -16.45 -13.07
C GLU A 157 -6.57 -15.88 -13.87
N GLY A 158 -7.67 -15.59 -13.18
CA GLY A 158 -8.88 -15.02 -13.78
C GLY A 158 -9.76 -16.01 -14.56
N ILE A 159 -9.47 -17.31 -14.50
CA ILE A 159 -10.28 -18.38 -15.10
C ILE A 159 -10.95 -19.22 -14.00
N SER A 160 -12.26 -19.48 -14.15
CA SER A 160 -12.97 -20.45 -13.30
C SER A 160 -13.20 -21.78 -14.04
N ILE A 161 -12.93 -22.88 -13.33
CA ILE A 161 -13.16 -24.27 -13.77
C ILE A 161 -14.36 -24.84 -12.99
N ALA A 162 -15.44 -25.16 -13.71
CA ALA A 162 -16.59 -25.87 -13.14
C ALA A 162 -16.32 -27.37 -13.08
N VAL A 163 -16.43 -27.93 -11.88
CA VAL A 163 -16.24 -29.36 -11.60
C VAL A 163 -17.61 -30.00 -11.40
N VAL A 164 -18.10 -30.68 -12.44
CA VAL A 164 -19.39 -31.39 -12.43
C VAL A 164 -19.14 -32.84 -11.99
N ASP A 165 -19.20 -33.07 -10.68
CA ASP A 165 -18.73 -34.31 -10.03
C ASP A 165 -19.48 -34.60 -8.69
N THR A 166 -18.87 -35.34 -7.75
CA THR A 166 -19.42 -35.64 -6.41
C THR A 166 -19.40 -34.46 -5.44
N GLY A 167 -18.83 -33.34 -5.85
CA GLY A 167 -18.67 -32.15 -5.04
C GLY A 167 -17.20 -31.83 -4.73
N VAL A 168 -16.93 -30.68 -4.12
CA VAL A 168 -15.57 -30.24 -3.75
C VAL A 168 -15.59 -29.80 -2.29
N ASN A 169 -14.86 -30.50 -1.43
CA ASN A 169 -14.68 -30.12 -0.04
C ASN A 169 -13.63 -29.02 0.08
N ASN A 170 -14.10 -27.76 0.21
CA ASN A 170 -13.22 -26.59 0.34
C ASN A 170 -12.78 -26.33 1.80
N ALA A 171 -12.85 -27.32 2.68
CA ALA A 171 -12.16 -27.28 3.97
C ALA A 171 -10.72 -27.81 3.88
N HIS A 172 -10.35 -28.43 2.76
CA HIS A 172 -8.99 -28.89 2.55
C HIS A 172 -8.07 -27.69 2.28
N VAL A 173 -6.93 -27.60 2.96
CA VAL A 173 -5.97 -26.46 2.91
C VAL A 173 -5.36 -26.17 1.53
N GLY A 174 -5.63 -27.03 0.55
CA GLY A 174 -5.16 -26.86 -0.83
C GLY A 174 -6.27 -26.38 -1.77
N LEU A 175 -7.47 -26.15 -1.20
CA LEU A 175 -8.74 -25.88 -1.89
C LEU A 175 -9.63 -24.89 -1.11
N ASP A 176 -9.17 -24.33 0.00
CA ASP A 176 -9.91 -23.40 0.85
C ASP A 176 -9.70 -21.93 0.44
N ASP A 177 -8.46 -21.54 0.13
CA ASP A 177 -8.05 -20.21 -0.29
C ASP A 177 -7.07 -20.26 -1.50
N MET A 178 -6.60 -19.09 -1.97
CA MET A 178 -5.74 -19.01 -3.15
C MET A 178 -4.24 -18.94 -2.83
N ASP A 179 -3.89 -18.51 -1.63
CA ASP A 179 -2.50 -18.27 -1.21
C ASP A 179 -2.07 -19.06 0.03
N ASP A 180 -2.90 -19.99 0.50
CA ASP A 180 -2.69 -20.81 1.68
C ASP A 180 -2.56 -19.98 2.98
N ASP A 181 -3.09 -18.74 2.98
CA ASP A 181 -3.23 -17.87 4.15
C ASP A 181 -4.69 -17.72 4.58
N ILE A 182 -5.04 -18.42 5.66
CA ILE A 182 -6.37 -18.39 6.28
C ILE A 182 -6.90 -17.00 6.68
N PHE A 183 -6.07 -15.94 6.63
CA PHE A 183 -6.44 -14.56 6.94
C PHE A 183 -6.79 -13.71 5.72
N THR A 184 -6.60 -14.22 4.50
CA THR A 184 -6.98 -13.54 3.26
C THR A 184 -8.40 -13.98 2.85
N ASP A 185 -9.25 -13.01 2.47
CA ASP A 185 -10.61 -13.30 1.97
C ASP A 185 -10.56 -13.61 0.45
N ASP A 186 -9.79 -14.63 0.03
CA ASP A 186 -9.55 -14.95 -1.39
C ASP A 186 -9.91 -16.39 -1.80
N TRP A 187 -11.04 -16.86 -1.29
CA TRP A 187 -11.57 -18.22 -1.45
C TRP A 187 -11.37 -18.88 -2.82
N LYS A 188 -10.84 -20.10 -2.78
CA LYS A 188 -10.60 -20.92 -3.97
C LYS A 188 -11.88 -21.27 -4.71
N VAL A 189 -12.94 -21.60 -3.95
CA VAL A 189 -14.24 -21.98 -4.48
C VAL A 189 -15.14 -20.74 -4.64
N SER A 190 -15.35 -20.33 -5.89
CA SER A 190 -16.11 -19.12 -6.23
C SER A 190 -17.62 -19.32 -6.19
N ALA A 191 -18.11 -20.56 -6.33
CA ALA A 191 -19.51 -20.90 -6.13
C ALA A 191 -19.70 -22.40 -5.85
N TYR A 192 -20.78 -22.75 -5.15
CA TYR A 192 -21.21 -24.13 -4.91
C TYR A 192 -22.70 -24.29 -5.20
N TYR A 193 -23.02 -25.08 -6.23
CA TYR A 193 -24.37 -25.50 -6.57
C TYR A 193 -24.56 -27.00 -6.29
N ASP A 194 -25.62 -27.31 -5.55
CA ASP A 194 -26.07 -28.69 -5.30
C ASP A 194 -27.21 -29.01 -6.27
N ALA A 195 -26.92 -29.83 -7.28
CA ALA A 195 -27.90 -30.22 -8.28
C ALA A 195 -28.95 -31.17 -7.71
N VAL A 196 -28.62 -32.00 -6.71
CA VAL A 196 -29.57 -32.93 -6.07
C VAL A 196 -30.67 -32.16 -5.34
N GLN A 197 -30.32 -31.02 -4.75
CA GLN A 197 -31.28 -30.13 -4.08
C GLN A 197 -31.81 -28.99 -4.96
N ASP A 198 -31.31 -28.86 -6.19
CA ASP A 198 -31.56 -27.72 -7.09
C ASP A 198 -31.37 -26.37 -6.39
N SER A 199 -30.23 -26.18 -5.72
CA SER A 199 -29.97 -24.99 -4.91
C SER A 199 -28.54 -24.49 -5.01
N LEU A 200 -28.38 -23.19 -5.22
CA LEU A 200 -27.11 -22.48 -5.03
C LEU A 200 -26.87 -22.30 -3.52
N VAL A 201 -25.82 -22.92 -2.99
CA VAL A 201 -25.51 -22.94 -1.56
C VAL A 201 -24.69 -21.73 -1.14
N CYS A 202 -23.64 -21.39 -1.90
CA CYS A 202 -22.79 -20.22 -1.65
C CYS A 202 -22.16 -19.68 -2.94
N SER A 203 -21.80 -18.38 -2.92
CA SER A 203 -21.14 -17.65 -4.01
C SER A 203 -20.69 -16.25 -3.52
N PRO A 204 -19.41 -16.04 -3.14
CA PRO A 204 -18.33 -17.03 -3.00
C PRO A 204 -18.50 -17.92 -1.78
N CYS A 205 -17.78 -19.04 -1.74
CA CYS A 205 -17.88 -20.04 -0.69
C CYS A 205 -16.73 -19.92 0.30
N GLN A 206 -17.04 -19.66 1.58
CA GLN A 206 -16.04 -19.68 2.65
C GLN A 206 -15.53 -21.10 2.91
N PRO A 207 -14.33 -21.27 3.48
CA PRO A 207 -13.78 -22.59 3.79
C PRO A 207 -14.75 -23.46 4.60
N GLY A 208 -14.97 -24.68 4.13
CA GLY A 208 -15.89 -25.67 4.70
C GLY A 208 -17.38 -25.47 4.44
N GLN A 209 -17.79 -24.49 3.61
CA GLN A 209 -19.18 -24.37 3.15
C GLN A 209 -19.49 -25.28 1.96
N SER A 210 -18.49 -25.55 1.12
CA SER A 210 -18.60 -26.44 -0.03
C SER A 210 -18.26 -27.86 0.41
N ILE A 211 -19.08 -28.82 -0.02
CA ILE A 211 -18.96 -30.23 0.38
C ILE A 211 -18.75 -31.14 -0.83
N ASP A 212 -18.19 -32.31 -0.54
CA ASP A 212 -18.08 -33.46 -1.46
C ASP A 212 -18.84 -34.62 -0.80
N SER A 213 -19.87 -35.14 -1.49
CA SER A 213 -20.70 -36.26 -0.99
C SER A 213 -20.03 -37.62 -1.21
N GLY A 214 -19.03 -37.69 -2.08
CA GLY A 214 -18.22 -38.87 -2.34
C GLY A 214 -16.81 -38.64 -1.80
N THR A 215 -15.83 -38.72 -2.70
CA THR A 215 -14.43 -38.30 -2.47
C THR A 215 -13.73 -37.97 -3.78
N HIS A 216 -14.48 -37.94 -4.89
CA HIS A 216 -13.92 -37.97 -6.23
C HIS A 216 -13.74 -36.55 -6.75
N GLY A 217 -14.75 -35.70 -6.61
CA GLY A 217 -14.71 -34.31 -7.09
C GLY A 217 -13.64 -33.45 -6.39
N SER A 218 -13.36 -33.63 -5.10
CA SER A 218 -12.25 -32.91 -4.44
C SER A 218 -10.89 -33.29 -5.02
N HIS A 219 -10.72 -34.56 -5.40
CA HIS A 219 -9.49 -35.05 -6.05
C HIS A 219 -9.35 -34.44 -7.44
N VAL A 220 -10.43 -34.44 -8.23
CA VAL A 220 -10.51 -33.81 -9.56
C VAL A 220 -10.22 -32.32 -9.50
N ALA A 221 -10.83 -31.59 -8.55
CA ALA A 221 -10.61 -30.15 -8.37
C ALA A 221 -9.15 -29.81 -8.03
N GLY A 222 -8.53 -30.61 -7.17
CA GLY A 222 -7.12 -30.39 -6.80
C GLY A 222 -6.14 -30.67 -7.94
N ILE A 223 -6.40 -31.65 -8.82
CA ILE A 223 -5.58 -31.85 -10.02
C ILE A 223 -5.67 -30.62 -10.94
N ALA A 224 -6.88 -30.10 -11.14
CA ALA A 224 -7.09 -28.97 -12.02
C ALA A 224 -6.46 -27.68 -11.47
N ALA A 225 -6.68 -27.35 -10.20
CA ALA A 225 -6.33 -26.04 -9.66
C ALA A 225 -5.85 -26.00 -8.20
N GLY A 226 -5.51 -27.12 -7.56
CA GLY A 226 -5.06 -27.10 -6.16
C GLY A 226 -3.79 -26.26 -5.95
N THR A 227 -3.71 -25.50 -4.84
CA THR A 227 -2.55 -24.65 -4.51
C THR A 227 -1.31 -25.48 -4.17
N GLY A 228 -1.52 -26.68 -3.65
CA GLY A 228 -0.48 -27.61 -3.25
C GLY A 228 -0.15 -27.59 -1.76
N ALA A 229 -0.84 -26.76 -0.97
CA ALA A 229 -0.76 -26.82 0.48
C ALA A 229 -1.33 -28.09 1.08
N GLY A 230 -0.70 -28.50 2.17
CA GLY A 230 -0.99 -29.72 2.89
C GLY A 230 0.25 -30.59 3.03
N LEU A 231 0.12 -31.67 3.78
CA LEU A 231 1.20 -32.62 4.00
C LEU A 231 0.68 -34.02 3.80
N ARG A 232 1.27 -34.73 2.84
CA ARG A 232 1.05 -36.17 2.67
C ARG A 232 1.44 -36.90 3.96
N THR A 233 0.48 -37.63 4.54
CA THR A 233 0.74 -38.49 5.70
C THR A 233 1.84 -39.51 5.39
N GLY A 234 2.94 -39.46 6.14
CA GLY A 234 4.10 -40.35 5.97
C GLY A 234 5.23 -39.81 5.08
N SER A 235 5.08 -38.63 4.47
CA SER A 235 6.19 -37.95 3.77
C SER A 235 7.04 -37.14 4.76
N THR A 236 8.36 -37.20 4.62
CA THR A 236 9.32 -36.43 5.45
C THR A 236 9.83 -35.16 4.76
N ASN A 237 9.51 -34.98 3.48
CA ASN A 237 10.12 -33.96 2.62
C ASN A 237 9.22 -32.74 2.36
N GLY A 238 7.93 -32.80 2.72
CA GLY A 238 7.01 -31.67 2.52
C GLY A 238 6.87 -31.22 1.06
N GLU A 239 7.03 -32.13 0.09
CA GLU A 239 6.89 -31.79 -1.34
C GLU A 239 5.45 -31.35 -1.65
N PRO A 240 5.26 -30.15 -2.21
CA PRO A 240 3.93 -29.62 -2.51
C PRO A 240 3.33 -30.36 -3.70
N HIS A 241 2.01 -30.53 -3.63
CA HIS A 241 1.22 -31.30 -4.58
C HIS A 241 0.33 -30.35 -5.38
N ILE A 242 0.99 -29.49 -6.17
CA ILE A 242 0.39 -28.36 -6.89
C ILE A 242 -0.42 -28.88 -8.09
N GLY A 243 -1.64 -28.36 -8.27
CA GLY A 243 -2.46 -28.60 -9.46
C GLY A 243 -1.92 -27.89 -10.70
N VAL A 244 -2.52 -28.14 -11.86
CA VAL A 244 -2.02 -27.59 -13.14
C VAL A 244 -2.18 -26.07 -13.24
N ALA A 245 -3.32 -25.55 -12.77
CA ALA A 245 -3.66 -24.13 -12.80
C ALA A 245 -3.92 -23.60 -11.37
N PRO A 246 -2.87 -23.46 -10.53
CA PRO A 246 -3.03 -23.20 -9.10
C PRO A 246 -3.66 -21.85 -8.77
N LYS A 247 -3.74 -20.89 -9.70
CA LYS A 247 -4.46 -19.62 -9.53
C LYS A 247 -5.85 -19.58 -10.19
N ALA A 248 -6.31 -20.68 -10.78
CA ALA A 248 -7.68 -20.77 -11.29
C ALA A 248 -8.69 -20.97 -10.14
N HIS A 249 -9.88 -20.38 -10.27
CA HIS A 249 -10.97 -20.60 -9.31
C HIS A 249 -11.71 -21.90 -9.62
N ILE A 250 -12.29 -22.51 -8.59
CA ILE A 250 -13.13 -23.70 -8.72
C ILE A 250 -14.60 -23.33 -8.53
N VAL A 251 -15.46 -23.82 -9.41
CA VAL A 251 -16.91 -23.81 -9.20
C VAL A 251 -17.36 -25.24 -8.92
N ASN A 252 -17.84 -25.47 -7.71
CA ASN A 252 -18.34 -26.77 -7.31
C ASN A 252 -19.77 -26.99 -7.83
N VAL A 253 -19.94 -27.98 -8.71
CA VAL A 253 -21.24 -28.41 -9.22
C VAL A 253 -21.44 -29.86 -8.78
N LEU A 254 -22.07 -30.05 -7.62
CA LEU A 254 -22.34 -31.37 -7.09
C LEU A 254 -23.51 -31.97 -7.88
N SER A 255 -23.23 -33.04 -8.62
CA SER A 255 -24.21 -33.71 -9.47
C SER A 255 -24.18 -35.23 -9.40
N CYS A 256 -23.21 -35.84 -8.69
CA CYS A 256 -23.09 -37.30 -8.59
C CYS A 256 -23.34 -37.91 -7.20
N CYS A 257 -23.73 -39.18 -7.33
CA CYS A 257 -23.46 -40.36 -6.51
C CYS A 257 -24.43 -40.61 -5.37
N GLU A 258 -25.22 -39.60 -5.03
CA GLU A 258 -26.59 -39.78 -4.52
C GLU A 258 -27.66 -39.51 -5.61
N GLY A 259 -27.27 -38.95 -6.77
CA GLY A 259 -28.17 -38.47 -7.83
C GLY A 259 -28.08 -39.20 -9.18
N ASP A 260 -28.99 -38.86 -10.09
CA ASP A 260 -29.26 -39.54 -11.36
C ASP A 260 -28.63 -38.76 -12.55
N ILE A 261 -28.68 -39.31 -13.77
CA ILE A 261 -28.29 -38.57 -15.00
C ILE A 261 -29.05 -37.24 -15.14
N GLU A 262 -30.28 -37.15 -14.59
CA GLU A 262 -31.05 -35.90 -14.53
C GLU A 262 -30.29 -34.80 -13.76
N ASP A 263 -29.66 -35.15 -12.64
CA ASP A 263 -28.95 -34.19 -11.78
C ASP A 263 -27.65 -33.73 -12.45
N ILE A 264 -26.99 -34.60 -13.21
CA ILE A 264 -25.83 -34.25 -14.04
C ILE A 264 -26.22 -33.25 -15.14
N ILE A 265 -27.32 -33.52 -15.86
CA ILE A 265 -27.82 -32.59 -16.88
C ILE A 265 -28.21 -31.26 -16.24
N ARG A 266 -28.86 -31.26 -15.06
CA ARG A 266 -29.20 -30.04 -14.31
C ARG A 266 -27.95 -29.25 -13.91
N GLY A 267 -26.90 -29.92 -13.45
CA GLY A 267 -25.61 -29.30 -13.16
C GLY A 267 -24.98 -28.64 -14.39
N ILE A 268 -25.05 -29.30 -15.55
CA ILE A 268 -24.58 -28.73 -16.83
C ILE A 268 -25.40 -27.49 -17.23
N GLU A 269 -26.73 -27.57 -17.17
CA GLU A 269 -27.61 -26.44 -17.49
C GLU A 269 -27.38 -25.24 -16.56
N TRP A 270 -27.19 -25.49 -15.26
CA TRP A 270 -26.85 -24.46 -14.29
C TRP A 270 -25.51 -23.80 -14.62
N THR A 271 -24.50 -24.59 -15.00
CA THR A 271 -23.18 -24.08 -15.38
C THR A 271 -23.30 -23.17 -16.61
N ILE A 272 -24.05 -23.57 -17.63
CA ILE A 272 -24.31 -22.76 -18.83
C ILE A 272 -24.97 -21.42 -18.47
N ALA A 273 -25.98 -21.46 -17.60
CA ALA A 273 -26.75 -20.27 -17.21
C ALA A 273 -25.94 -19.26 -16.38
N ASN A 274 -24.99 -19.74 -15.57
CA ASN A 274 -24.24 -18.93 -14.62
C ASN A 274 -22.80 -18.62 -15.05
N GLN A 275 -22.35 -19.12 -16.20
CA GLN A 275 -20.96 -18.96 -16.67
C GLN A 275 -20.47 -17.51 -16.77
N LYS A 276 -21.37 -16.55 -16.99
CA LYS A 276 -21.06 -15.11 -17.09
C LYS A 276 -21.42 -14.29 -15.83
N ILE A 277 -21.99 -14.95 -14.82
CA ILE A 277 -22.51 -14.33 -13.61
C ILE A 277 -21.57 -14.58 -12.44
N ILE A 278 -21.01 -15.78 -12.36
CA ILE A 278 -19.97 -16.10 -11.39
C ILE A 278 -18.69 -15.35 -11.77
N GLU A 279 -18.08 -14.66 -10.80
CA GLU A 279 -16.84 -13.91 -10.99
C GLU A 279 -15.71 -14.57 -10.17
N PRO A 280 -14.60 -14.98 -10.81
CA PRO A 280 -14.33 -14.92 -12.24
C PRO A 280 -15.20 -15.87 -13.09
N ASN A 281 -15.40 -15.53 -14.36
CA ASN A 281 -16.26 -16.28 -15.28
C ASN A 281 -15.85 -17.75 -15.44
N ILE A 282 -16.85 -18.62 -15.54
CA ILE A 282 -16.66 -20.04 -15.85
C ILE A 282 -16.32 -20.14 -17.34
N ARG A 283 -15.14 -20.67 -17.64
CA ARG A 283 -14.68 -20.88 -19.03
C ARG A 283 -14.42 -22.34 -19.35
N VAL A 284 -14.12 -23.14 -18.34
CA VAL A 284 -13.80 -24.56 -18.47
C VAL A 284 -14.79 -25.35 -17.64
N MET A 285 -15.33 -26.44 -18.20
CA MET A 285 -16.15 -27.41 -17.48
C MET A 285 -15.50 -28.78 -17.61
N THR A 286 -15.24 -29.42 -16.48
CA THR A 286 -14.72 -30.79 -16.44
C THR A 286 -15.77 -31.71 -15.84
N SER A 287 -15.99 -32.86 -16.49
CA SER A 287 -16.78 -33.96 -15.94
C SER A 287 -16.02 -35.26 -16.10
N SER A 288 -15.65 -35.84 -14.95
CA SER A 288 -14.86 -37.06 -14.85
C SER A 288 -15.73 -38.30 -14.56
N LEU A 289 -16.98 -38.26 -15.04
CA LEU A 289 -18.01 -39.28 -14.86
C LEU A 289 -18.41 -39.89 -16.21
N GLY A 290 -18.91 -41.12 -16.18
CA GLY A 290 -19.46 -41.82 -17.35
C GLY A 290 -20.36 -42.97 -16.97
N GLU A 291 -21.11 -43.51 -17.93
CA GLU A 291 -21.97 -44.67 -17.72
C GLU A 291 -21.13 -45.96 -17.56
N GLN A 292 -21.35 -46.74 -16.49
CA GLN A 292 -20.64 -48.00 -16.23
C GLN A 292 -21.28 -49.15 -17.03
N GLN A 293 -20.51 -49.77 -17.91
CA GLN A 293 -21.00 -50.86 -18.75
C GLN A 293 -20.90 -52.25 -18.07
N ILE A 294 -22.05 -52.91 -17.91
CA ILE A 294 -22.15 -54.38 -17.75
C ILE A 294 -22.82 -55.01 -19.00
N GLU A 295 -23.39 -54.19 -19.91
CA GLU A 295 -24.02 -54.60 -21.16
C GLU A 295 -23.28 -54.02 -22.37
N ILE A 296 -23.09 -54.84 -23.42
CA ILE A 296 -22.51 -54.41 -24.70
C ILE A 296 -23.62 -53.67 -25.47
N HIS A 297 -23.52 -52.35 -25.60
CA HIS A 297 -24.43 -51.57 -26.45
C HIS A 297 -23.73 -51.07 -27.73
N VAL A 298 -24.49 -50.97 -28.82
CA VAL A 298 -24.04 -50.54 -30.16
C VAL A 298 -24.58 -49.14 -30.47
N ASP A 299 -24.86 -48.33 -29.45
CA ASP A 299 -25.55 -47.04 -29.53
C ASP A 299 -24.79 -45.86 -28.90
N ASN A 300 -23.50 -46.03 -28.60
CA ASN A 300 -22.58 -44.94 -28.24
C ASN A 300 -22.20 -44.07 -29.46
N ASP A 301 -23.20 -43.40 -30.03
CA ASP A 301 -23.11 -42.54 -31.23
C ASP A 301 -23.21 -41.04 -30.90
N GLY A 302 -23.10 -40.68 -29.62
CA GLY A 302 -23.20 -39.32 -29.09
C GLY A 302 -24.61 -38.76 -29.02
N ASN A 303 -25.66 -39.59 -29.22
CA ASN A 303 -27.05 -39.13 -29.17
C ASN A 303 -27.73 -39.33 -27.80
N SER A 304 -27.00 -39.78 -26.76
CA SER A 304 -27.54 -39.84 -25.40
C SER A 304 -27.94 -38.45 -24.90
N ALA A 305 -28.85 -38.39 -23.91
CA ALA A 305 -29.28 -37.12 -23.32
C ALA A 305 -28.10 -36.38 -22.65
N TRP A 306 -27.17 -37.14 -22.05
CA TRP A 306 -25.98 -36.60 -21.42
C TRP A 306 -24.99 -36.06 -22.46
N SER A 307 -24.74 -36.80 -23.55
CA SER A 307 -23.85 -36.37 -24.63
C SER A 307 -24.37 -35.11 -25.34
N GLN A 308 -25.69 -34.98 -25.50
CA GLN A 308 -26.31 -33.77 -26.04
C GLN A 308 -26.23 -32.57 -25.07
N ALA A 309 -26.37 -32.79 -23.75
CA ALA A 309 -26.18 -31.74 -22.76
C ALA A 309 -24.73 -31.22 -22.74
N ALA A 310 -23.76 -32.14 -22.87
CA ALA A 310 -22.35 -31.79 -22.99
C ALA A 310 -22.04 -31.02 -24.29
N ASP A 311 -22.65 -31.41 -25.43
CA ASP A 311 -22.56 -30.65 -26.68
C ASP A 311 -23.13 -29.23 -26.52
N ALA A 312 -24.30 -29.09 -25.88
CA ALA A 312 -24.92 -27.78 -25.62
C ALA A 312 -24.04 -26.87 -24.73
N ALA A 313 -23.31 -27.45 -23.78
CA ALA A 313 -22.34 -26.71 -22.98
C ALA A 313 -21.20 -26.14 -23.83
N VAL A 314 -20.67 -26.91 -24.78
CA VAL A 314 -19.65 -26.41 -25.73
C VAL A 314 -20.21 -25.29 -26.61
N GLU A 315 -21.41 -25.47 -27.15
CA GLU A 315 -22.07 -24.44 -27.98
C GLU A 315 -22.33 -23.13 -27.22
N SER A 316 -22.44 -23.18 -25.90
CA SER A 316 -22.58 -21.99 -25.06
C SER A 316 -21.30 -21.14 -24.94
N GLY A 317 -20.15 -21.70 -25.32
CA GLY A 317 -18.83 -21.06 -25.23
C GLY A 317 -17.91 -21.64 -24.15
N LEU A 318 -18.32 -22.70 -23.44
CA LEU A 318 -17.48 -23.40 -22.46
C LEU A 318 -16.56 -24.40 -23.16
N VAL A 319 -15.31 -24.49 -22.71
CA VAL A 319 -14.45 -25.63 -23.08
C VAL A 319 -14.80 -26.79 -22.18
N VAL A 320 -15.38 -27.85 -22.75
CA VAL A 320 -15.86 -29.02 -22.00
C VAL A 320 -14.90 -30.19 -22.16
N LEU A 321 -14.50 -30.77 -21.04
CA LEU A 321 -13.61 -31.92 -20.97
C LEU A 321 -14.30 -33.10 -20.32
N LEU A 322 -14.23 -34.25 -20.99
CA LEU A 322 -14.88 -35.49 -20.58
C LEU A 322 -13.86 -36.64 -20.49
N SER A 323 -14.04 -37.55 -19.55
CA SER A 323 -13.24 -38.78 -19.47
C SER A 323 -13.59 -39.76 -20.58
N ALA A 324 -12.59 -40.47 -21.13
CA ALA A 324 -12.82 -41.52 -22.14
C ALA A 324 -13.49 -42.78 -21.58
N GLY A 325 -13.29 -43.11 -20.30
CA GLY A 325 -13.77 -44.34 -19.67
C GLY A 325 -12.61 -45.25 -19.22
N ASN A 326 -12.88 -46.13 -18.26
CA ASN A 326 -11.89 -47.06 -17.69
C ASN A 326 -12.26 -48.54 -17.94
N GLU A 327 -13.33 -48.78 -18.70
CA GLU A 327 -13.94 -50.08 -18.90
C GLU A 327 -13.32 -50.77 -20.14
N PHE A 328 -12.80 -51.98 -19.94
CA PHE A 328 -12.41 -52.90 -21.01
C PHE A 328 -11.35 -52.41 -22.02
N GLY A 329 -10.60 -51.34 -21.73
CA GLY A 329 -9.58 -50.76 -22.64
C GLY A 329 -8.57 -51.77 -23.22
N ALA A 330 -8.14 -52.76 -22.44
CA ALA A 330 -7.23 -53.83 -22.86
C ALA A 330 -7.91 -55.17 -23.22
N ALA A 331 -9.24 -55.28 -23.13
CA ALA A 331 -9.95 -56.52 -23.39
C ALA A 331 -10.20 -56.70 -24.90
N THR A 332 -9.34 -57.47 -25.58
CA THR A 332 -9.46 -57.78 -27.02
C THR A 332 -10.79 -58.41 -27.44
N VAL A 333 -11.54 -59.01 -26.51
CA VAL A 333 -12.86 -59.60 -26.76
C VAL A 333 -13.95 -58.54 -27.02
N MET A 334 -13.76 -57.31 -26.53
CA MET A 334 -14.74 -56.20 -26.63
C MET A 334 -14.53 -55.31 -27.87
N GLY A 335 -13.36 -55.41 -28.53
CA GLY A 335 -13.00 -54.60 -29.69
C GLY A 335 -12.76 -53.12 -29.36
N CYS A 336 -12.66 -52.30 -30.40
CA CYS A 336 -12.32 -50.87 -30.32
C CYS A 336 -13.57 -50.00 -30.34
N ASN A 337 -14.40 -50.17 -29.31
CA ASN A 337 -15.65 -49.43 -29.13
C ASN A 337 -16.03 -49.37 -27.64
N THR A 338 -15.12 -48.89 -26.78
CA THR A 338 -15.29 -48.92 -25.31
C THR A 338 -15.45 -47.54 -24.68
N ILE A 339 -15.57 -46.48 -25.51
CA ILE A 339 -15.87 -45.12 -25.04
C ILE A 339 -17.38 -44.94 -25.00
N ASP A 340 -17.93 -44.64 -23.83
CA ASP A 340 -19.38 -44.51 -23.65
C ASP A 340 -19.81 -43.06 -23.34
N SER A 341 -21.11 -42.85 -23.21
CA SER A 341 -21.75 -41.62 -22.78
C SER A 341 -21.21 -41.13 -21.42
N PRO A 342 -20.81 -39.86 -21.29
CA PRO A 342 -20.84 -38.78 -22.30
C PRO A 342 -19.55 -38.65 -23.13
N GLY A 343 -18.52 -39.47 -22.88
CA GLY A 343 -17.23 -39.44 -23.58
C GLY A 343 -17.32 -39.64 -25.09
N ASP A 344 -18.42 -40.24 -25.57
CA ASP A 344 -18.77 -40.39 -26.98
C ASP A 344 -19.33 -39.10 -27.63
N SER A 345 -19.54 -38.01 -26.89
CA SER A 345 -20.09 -36.72 -27.37
C SER A 345 -19.24 -36.08 -28.49
N ARG A 346 -19.86 -35.24 -29.33
CA ARG A 346 -19.24 -34.77 -30.59
C ARG A 346 -18.28 -33.60 -30.35
N LEU A 347 -18.74 -32.59 -29.64
CA LEU A 347 -18.05 -31.30 -29.47
C LEU A 347 -17.03 -31.29 -28.33
N PRO A 348 -17.29 -31.89 -27.14
CA PRO A 348 -16.34 -31.89 -26.03
C PRO A 348 -15.00 -32.55 -26.37
N ILE A 349 -13.98 -32.21 -25.58
CA ILE A 349 -12.65 -32.84 -25.63
C ILE A 349 -12.68 -34.08 -24.73
N THR A 350 -12.58 -35.26 -25.33
CA THR A 350 -12.52 -36.53 -24.60
C THR A 350 -11.07 -36.90 -24.31
N VAL A 351 -10.74 -37.20 -23.05
CA VAL A 351 -9.36 -37.34 -22.58
C VAL A 351 -9.03 -38.80 -22.21
N ALA A 352 -7.97 -39.34 -22.83
CA ALA A 352 -7.37 -40.64 -22.51
C ALA A 352 -6.40 -40.54 -21.33
N SER A 353 -6.18 -41.67 -20.64
CA SER A 353 -5.27 -41.76 -19.51
C SER A 353 -3.91 -42.34 -19.92
N LEU A 354 -2.83 -41.65 -19.55
CA LEU A 354 -1.45 -42.12 -19.68
C LEU A 354 -0.88 -42.53 -18.32
N ASP A 355 0.04 -43.49 -18.36
CA ASP A 355 0.98 -43.75 -17.27
C ASP A 355 2.05 -42.65 -17.20
N LYS A 356 2.82 -42.61 -16.11
CA LYS A 356 3.91 -41.63 -15.93
C LYS A 356 5.05 -41.79 -16.94
N ASP A 357 5.21 -42.99 -17.49
CA ASP A 357 6.14 -43.26 -18.60
C ASP A 357 5.57 -42.82 -19.96
N LEU A 358 4.42 -42.13 -19.97
CA LEU A 358 3.72 -41.58 -21.14
C LEU A 358 3.17 -42.64 -22.11
N ASN A 359 3.12 -43.90 -21.69
CA ASN A 359 2.41 -44.97 -22.38
C ASN A 359 0.91 -44.90 -22.07
N LEU A 360 0.06 -45.40 -22.96
CA LEU A 360 -1.38 -45.48 -22.71
C LEU A 360 -1.65 -46.39 -21.52
N ALA A 361 -2.42 -45.90 -20.55
CA ALA A 361 -2.80 -46.70 -19.40
C ALA A 361 -3.67 -47.88 -19.85
N VAL A 362 -3.40 -49.07 -19.32
CA VAL A 362 -4.04 -50.34 -19.74
C VAL A 362 -5.57 -50.31 -19.65
N TYR A 363 -6.13 -49.53 -18.72
CA TYR A 363 -7.56 -49.39 -18.50
C TYR A 363 -8.22 -48.32 -19.39
N SER A 364 -7.46 -47.44 -20.04
CA SER A 364 -8.03 -46.32 -20.80
C SER A 364 -8.91 -46.83 -21.94
N SER A 365 -10.16 -46.38 -22.00
CA SER A 365 -11.09 -46.73 -23.07
C SER A 365 -10.60 -46.24 -24.43
N ARG A 366 -10.97 -46.98 -25.47
CA ARG A 366 -10.52 -46.79 -26.86
C ARG A 366 -11.73 -46.65 -27.78
N GLY A 367 -11.66 -45.70 -28.70
CA GLY A 367 -12.65 -45.58 -29.77
C GLY A 367 -12.44 -46.67 -30.83
N TYR A 368 -13.15 -46.65 -31.94
CA TYR A 368 -14.10 -45.64 -32.43
C TYR A 368 -15.44 -45.67 -31.68
N THR A 369 -16.22 -44.60 -31.79
CA THR A 369 -17.65 -44.62 -31.40
C THR A 369 -18.46 -45.50 -32.37
N SER A 370 -19.70 -45.88 -32.02
CA SER A 370 -20.55 -46.71 -32.90
C SER A 370 -20.86 -46.08 -34.26
N ASP A 371 -20.80 -44.74 -34.37
CA ASP A 371 -20.94 -44.01 -35.64
C ASP A 371 -19.62 -43.77 -36.39
N GLY A 372 -18.51 -44.32 -35.90
CA GLY A 372 -17.20 -44.33 -36.55
C GLY A 372 -16.38 -43.05 -36.35
N ARG A 373 -16.70 -42.22 -35.35
CA ARG A 373 -15.87 -41.05 -35.00
C ARG A 373 -14.67 -41.48 -34.17
N VAL A 374 -13.57 -40.78 -34.36
CA VAL A 374 -12.36 -40.98 -33.58
C VAL A 374 -12.54 -40.33 -32.21
N LYS A 375 -12.36 -41.13 -31.16
CA LYS A 375 -12.23 -40.74 -29.77
C LYS A 375 -11.21 -41.69 -29.12
N PRO A 376 -10.46 -41.29 -28.09
CA PRO A 376 -10.43 -39.97 -27.45
C PRO A 376 -9.85 -38.87 -28.37
N ASP A 377 -9.92 -37.60 -27.98
CA ASP A 377 -9.34 -36.49 -28.74
C ASP A 377 -7.85 -36.27 -28.36
N VAL A 378 -7.50 -36.47 -27.09
CA VAL A 378 -6.14 -36.21 -26.56
C VAL A 378 -5.86 -37.11 -25.36
N ALA A 379 -4.59 -37.35 -25.05
CA ALA A 379 -4.16 -38.12 -23.89
C ALA A 379 -3.33 -37.29 -22.89
N THR A 380 -3.54 -37.51 -21.59
CA THR A 380 -2.75 -36.90 -20.50
C THR A 380 -2.51 -37.89 -19.37
N ILE A 381 -1.56 -37.61 -18.45
CA ILE A 381 -1.27 -38.51 -17.33
C ILE A 381 -2.48 -38.60 -16.39
N GLY A 382 -2.96 -39.82 -16.15
CA GLY A 382 -4.05 -40.09 -15.21
C GLY A 382 -3.83 -41.28 -14.29
N SER A 383 -2.68 -41.96 -14.39
CA SER A 383 -2.31 -43.05 -13.48
C SER A 383 -1.54 -42.55 -12.26
N ASN A 384 -1.92 -43.01 -11.08
CA ASN A 384 -1.19 -42.85 -9.82
C ASN A 384 -1.00 -41.37 -9.44
N ILE A 385 -2.09 -40.59 -9.56
CA ILE A 385 -2.16 -39.15 -9.30
C ILE A 385 -2.57 -38.93 -7.86
N TRP A 386 -1.73 -38.21 -7.09
CA TRP A 386 -2.16 -37.71 -5.79
C TRP A 386 -2.96 -36.43 -5.99
N ALA A 387 -3.91 -36.17 -5.12
CA ALA A 387 -4.62 -34.91 -5.03
C ALA A 387 -5.29 -34.81 -3.64
N PRO A 388 -5.86 -33.66 -3.26
CA PRO A 388 -6.55 -33.45 -2.00
C PRO A 388 -7.52 -34.60 -1.64
N ASN A 389 -7.39 -35.13 -0.43
CA ASN A 389 -8.32 -36.12 0.10
C ASN A 389 -9.53 -35.40 0.69
N ALA A 390 -10.72 -35.62 0.11
CA ALA A 390 -11.98 -35.03 0.59
C ALA A 390 -12.28 -35.30 2.07
N GLU A 391 -11.79 -36.42 2.62
CA GLU A 391 -12.02 -36.83 4.01
C GLU A 391 -11.02 -36.20 5.00
N SER A 392 -10.05 -35.43 4.51
CA SER A 392 -9.01 -34.79 5.31
C SER A 392 -8.99 -33.28 5.08
N ILE A 393 -8.50 -32.54 6.07
CA ILE A 393 -8.25 -31.11 5.94
C ILE A 393 -6.88 -30.86 5.28
N ASN A 394 -5.94 -31.81 5.35
CA ASN A 394 -4.53 -31.54 5.05
C ASN A 394 -3.79 -32.67 4.32
N ASP A 395 -4.47 -33.76 4.00
CA ASP A 395 -3.83 -34.97 3.48
C ASP A 395 -4.21 -35.23 2.03
N TYR A 396 -3.33 -35.91 1.30
CA TYR A 396 -3.50 -36.23 -0.11
C TYR A 396 -3.77 -37.72 -0.28
N VAL A 397 -4.53 -38.09 -1.32
CA VAL A 397 -4.84 -39.48 -1.67
C VAL A 397 -4.53 -39.76 -3.14
N GLU A 398 -4.12 -40.98 -3.43
CA GLU A 398 -3.79 -41.44 -4.78
C GLU A 398 -5.00 -42.09 -5.47
N LYS A 399 -5.23 -41.74 -6.74
CA LYS A 399 -6.21 -42.37 -7.63
C LYS A 399 -5.67 -42.52 -9.05
N SER A 400 -6.21 -43.48 -9.81
CA SER A 400 -5.87 -43.75 -11.21
C SER A 400 -7.14 -43.84 -12.05
N GLY A 401 -7.16 -43.20 -13.21
CA GLY A 401 -8.26 -43.26 -14.16
C GLY A 401 -8.19 -42.19 -15.24
N THR A 402 -9.02 -42.32 -16.29
CA THR A 402 -9.31 -41.20 -17.20
C THR A 402 -9.92 -40.02 -16.45
N SER A 403 -10.59 -40.28 -15.32
CA SER A 403 -11.11 -39.29 -14.40
C SER A 403 -10.06 -38.36 -13.79
N MET A 404 -8.80 -38.79 -13.70
CA MET A 404 -7.67 -37.96 -13.26
C MET A 404 -6.97 -37.26 -14.44
N ALA A 405 -7.02 -37.85 -15.64
CA ALA A 405 -6.48 -37.25 -16.86
C ALA A 405 -7.31 -36.02 -17.30
N THR A 406 -8.65 -36.13 -17.25
CA THR A 406 -9.56 -35.04 -17.64
C THR A 406 -9.32 -33.71 -16.90
N PRO A 407 -9.22 -33.65 -15.55
CA PRO A 407 -8.95 -32.40 -14.85
C PRO A 407 -7.53 -31.86 -15.09
N LEU A 408 -6.57 -32.73 -15.37
CA LEU A 408 -5.21 -32.31 -15.75
C LEU A 408 -5.29 -31.51 -17.06
N MET A 409 -5.98 -32.05 -18.07
CA MET A 409 -6.25 -31.33 -19.31
C MET A 409 -7.10 -30.06 -19.07
N ALA A 410 -8.02 -30.07 -18.11
CA ALA A 410 -8.85 -28.89 -17.79
C ALA A 410 -7.99 -27.74 -17.26
N GLY A 411 -7.00 -28.05 -16.41
CA GLY A 411 -6.01 -27.08 -15.98
C GLY A 411 -5.13 -26.58 -17.14
N ILE A 412 -4.70 -27.46 -18.06
CA ILE A 412 -3.92 -27.04 -19.25
C ILE A 412 -4.73 -26.04 -20.10
N VAL A 413 -6.03 -26.31 -20.29
CA VAL A 413 -6.94 -25.39 -20.98
C VAL A 413 -7.06 -24.08 -20.20
N ALA A 414 -7.13 -24.08 -18.88
CA ALA A 414 -7.17 -22.86 -18.09
C ALA A 414 -5.91 -22.00 -18.28
N LEU A 415 -4.71 -22.60 -18.28
CA LEU A 415 -3.45 -21.90 -18.62
C LEU A 415 -3.49 -21.32 -20.05
N THR A 416 -4.01 -22.10 -20.99
CA THR A 416 -4.15 -21.70 -22.40
C THR A 416 -5.11 -20.51 -22.56
N LEU A 417 -6.20 -20.49 -21.79
CA LEU A 417 -7.19 -19.41 -21.81
C LEU A 417 -6.74 -18.17 -21.03
N GLU A 418 -5.83 -18.31 -20.06
CA GLU A 418 -5.14 -17.14 -19.50
C GLU A 418 -4.22 -16.51 -20.55
N ALA A 419 -3.46 -17.33 -21.28
CA ALA A 419 -2.58 -16.87 -22.35
C ALA A 419 -3.35 -16.16 -23.49
N ASN A 420 -4.50 -16.70 -23.88
CA ASN A 420 -5.40 -16.06 -24.83
C ASN A 420 -6.87 -16.21 -24.41
N PRO A 421 -7.44 -15.19 -23.75
CA PRO A 421 -8.82 -15.22 -23.28
C PRO A 421 -9.87 -15.26 -24.39
N ASP A 422 -9.50 -14.89 -25.63
CA ASP A 422 -10.43 -14.74 -26.75
C ASP A 422 -10.67 -16.07 -27.49
N LEU A 423 -9.94 -17.14 -27.14
CA LEU A 423 -10.12 -18.46 -27.75
C LEU A 423 -11.51 -19.05 -27.50
N THR A 424 -12.11 -19.51 -28.60
CA THR A 424 -13.36 -20.27 -28.57
C THR A 424 -13.10 -21.75 -28.29
N PRO A 425 -14.08 -22.52 -27.76
CA PRO A 425 -13.93 -23.96 -27.54
C PRO A 425 -13.54 -24.73 -28.79
N THR A 426 -14.08 -24.33 -29.95
CA THR A 426 -13.75 -24.92 -31.25
C THR A 426 -12.29 -24.66 -31.64
N GLU A 427 -11.76 -23.45 -31.38
CA GLU A 427 -10.34 -23.17 -31.65
C GLU A 427 -9.42 -23.96 -30.72
N VAL A 428 -9.78 -24.11 -29.44
CA VAL A 428 -9.02 -24.95 -28.51
C VAL A 428 -8.96 -26.40 -28.99
N LYS A 429 -10.10 -26.98 -29.41
CA LYS A 429 -10.14 -28.37 -29.89
C LYS A 429 -9.53 -28.55 -31.28
N ASP A 430 -10.07 -27.84 -32.28
CA ASP A 430 -9.78 -28.10 -33.70
C ASP A 430 -8.50 -27.43 -34.19
N THR A 431 -7.98 -26.41 -33.48
CA THR A 431 -6.73 -25.73 -33.84
C THR A 431 -5.58 -26.14 -32.93
N LEU A 432 -5.75 -26.05 -31.60
CA LEU A 432 -4.67 -26.35 -30.66
C LEU A 432 -4.50 -27.85 -30.45
N VAL A 433 -5.51 -28.53 -29.91
CA VAL A 433 -5.41 -29.98 -29.62
C VAL A 433 -5.16 -30.78 -30.90
N ALA A 434 -5.92 -30.53 -31.96
CA ALA A 434 -5.77 -31.25 -33.21
C ALA A 434 -4.45 -30.95 -33.95
N GLY A 435 -3.95 -29.71 -33.87
CA GLY A 435 -2.77 -29.27 -34.61
C GLY A 435 -1.44 -29.58 -33.92
N TYR A 436 -1.41 -29.50 -32.58
CA TYR A 436 -0.17 -29.34 -31.82
C TYR A 436 0.06 -30.38 -30.72
N SER A 437 -0.84 -31.35 -30.53
CA SER A 437 -0.57 -32.48 -29.64
C SER A 437 0.65 -33.28 -30.11
N ILE A 438 1.42 -33.83 -29.17
CA ILE A 438 2.62 -34.64 -29.44
C ILE A 438 2.21 -36.01 -29.98
N GLU A 439 2.68 -36.33 -31.18
CA GLU A 439 2.46 -37.64 -31.78
C GLU A 439 3.12 -38.75 -30.95
N ARG A 440 2.38 -39.83 -30.73
CA ARG A 440 2.86 -41.02 -30.03
C ARG A 440 2.82 -42.22 -30.98
N GLU A 441 3.90 -42.98 -31.02
CA GLU A 441 3.97 -44.19 -31.83
C GLU A 441 3.04 -45.25 -31.20
N ILE A 442 2.14 -45.80 -32.02
CA ILE A 442 1.39 -47.01 -31.67
C ILE A 442 2.43 -48.15 -31.63
N LEU A 443 2.51 -48.87 -30.52
CA LEU A 443 3.41 -50.02 -30.43
C LEU A 443 2.89 -51.11 -31.37
N ASP A 444 3.50 -51.24 -32.56
CA ASP A 444 3.27 -52.35 -33.48
C ASP A 444 3.85 -53.64 -32.87
N ASP A 445 3.04 -54.31 -32.06
CA ASP A 445 3.36 -55.60 -31.49
C ASP A 445 2.57 -56.73 -32.16
N GLY A 446 2.14 -56.55 -33.42
CA GLY A 446 1.63 -57.55 -34.38
C GLY A 446 1.15 -58.92 -33.85
N GLY A 447 0.36 -58.93 -32.78
CA GLY A 447 -0.06 -60.12 -32.06
C GLY A 447 -1.55 -60.04 -31.81
N LEU A 448 -2.23 -61.19 -31.84
CA LEU A 448 -3.68 -61.37 -31.64
C LEU A 448 -4.20 -60.93 -30.24
N VAL A 449 -3.42 -60.16 -29.48
CA VAL A 449 -3.61 -59.82 -28.07
C VAL A 449 -3.60 -58.30 -27.83
N THR A 450 -3.29 -57.46 -28.83
CA THR A 450 -3.48 -56.01 -28.73
C THR A 450 -4.80 -55.56 -29.34
N ASN A 451 -5.51 -54.71 -28.61
CA ASN A 451 -6.77 -54.09 -29.04
C ASN A 451 -6.47 -52.85 -29.91
N ASP A 452 -5.52 -53.00 -30.84
CA ASP A 452 -5.21 -52.03 -31.87
C ASP A 452 -6.18 -52.26 -33.03
N CYS A 453 -7.15 -51.36 -33.19
CA CYS A 453 -8.04 -51.33 -34.35
C CYS A 453 -7.83 -50.08 -35.19
N SER A 454 -6.63 -49.52 -35.17
CA SER A 454 -6.23 -48.53 -36.15
C SER A 454 -6.30 -49.20 -37.53
N LEU A 455 -7.39 -48.93 -38.26
CA LEU A 455 -7.58 -49.47 -39.62
C LEU A 455 -6.49 -48.93 -40.58
N VAL A 456 -5.83 -47.84 -40.17
CA VAL A 456 -4.68 -47.18 -40.78
C VAL A 456 -3.89 -46.50 -39.66
N GLU A 457 -2.55 -46.53 -39.69
CA GLU A 457 -1.69 -45.64 -38.88
C GLU A 457 -1.92 -44.19 -39.34
N THR A 458 -2.97 -43.55 -38.85
CA THR A 458 -3.36 -42.17 -39.21
C THR A 458 -3.72 -41.37 -37.98
N ARG A 459 -3.32 -40.11 -37.97
CA ARG A 459 -3.74 -39.11 -36.98
C ARG A 459 -5.05 -38.45 -37.43
N PRO A 460 -6.08 -38.34 -36.57
CA PRO A 460 -6.15 -38.88 -35.21
C PRO A 460 -6.42 -40.41 -35.18
N ASP A 461 -5.89 -41.08 -34.16
CA ASP A 461 -6.06 -42.51 -33.90
C ASP A 461 -7.05 -42.79 -32.76
N ASN A 462 -7.42 -44.05 -32.55
CA ASN A 462 -8.47 -44.44 -31.61
C ASN A 462 -7.98 -44.75 -30.18
N GLU A 463 -6.69 -44.56 -29.90
CA GLU A 463 -6.04 -44.79 -28.61
C GLU A 463 -5.60 -43.47 -27.96
N TYR A 464 -4.80 -42.68 -28.66
CA TYR A 464 -4.23 -41.40 -28.24
C TYR A 464 -4.96 -40.19 -28.87
N GLY A 465 -5.85 -40.40 -29.84
CA GLY A 465 -6.54 -39.31 -30.52
C GLY A 465 -5.59 -38.51 -31.40
N TYR A 466 -5.48 -37.21 -31.13
CA TYR A 466 -4.48 -36.36 -31.77
C TYR A 466 -3.10 -36.49 -31.15
N GLY A 467 -2.95 -37.21 -30.03
CA GLY A 467 -1.68 -37.45 -29.34
C GLY A 467 -1.71 -37.04 -27.87
N GLN A 468 -0.53 -36.89 -27.27
CA GLN A 468 -0.38 -36.36 -25.92
C GLN A 468 -0.52 -34.83 -25.91
N ALA A 469 -1.18 -34.28 -24.88
CA ALA A 469 -1.25 -32.83 -24.70
C ALA A 469 0.14 -32.22 -24.42
N ASP A 470 0.41 -31.05 -25.03
CA ASP A 470 1.63 -30.28 -24.81
C ASP A 470 1.27 -28.91 -24.21
N PRO A 471 1.34 -28.75 -22.87
CA PRO A 471 0.96 -27.52 -22.19
C PRO A 471 1.73 -26.30 -22.69
N LEU A 472 3.04 -26.46 -22.92
CA LEU A 472 3.92 -25.37 -23.33
C LEU A 472 3.56 -24.88 -24.72
N ILE A 473 3.50 -25.80 -25.69
CA ILE A 473 3.14 -25.46 -27.08
C ILE A 473 1.71 -24.93 -27.16
N PHE A 474 0.76 -25.47 -26.38
CA PHE A 474 -0.60 -24.95 -26.38
C PHE A 474 -0.67 -23.49 -25.96
N VAL A 475 0.06 -23.10 -24.91
CA VAL A 475 0.16 -21.71 -24.43
C VAL A 475 0.87 -20.82 -25.45
N GLU A 476 1.99 -21.26 -26.01
CA GLU A 476 2.76 -20.50 -27.01
C GLU A 476 1.94 -20.19 -28.27
N ILE A 477 1.26 -21.21 -28.80
CA ILE A 477 0.46 -21.09 -30.02
C ILE A 477 -0.83 -20.33 -29.74
N ALA A 478 -1.47 -20.55 -28.58
CA ALA A 478 -2.67 -19.83 -28.19
C ALA A 478 -2.46 -18.32 -28.19
N GLY A 479 -1.36 -17.84 -27.61
CA GLY A 479 -1.06 -16.41 -27.57
C GLY A 479 -0.33 -15.88 -28.80
N MET A 480 0.18 -16.75 -29.70
CA MET A 480 1.17 -16.37 -30.74
C MET A 480 2.25 -15.44 -30.14
N ILE A 481 2.70 -15.84 -28.95
CA ILE A 481 3.51 -15.03 -28.04
C ILE A 481 4.86 -14.79 -28.70
N ASP A 482 5.19 -13.53 -28.92
CA ASP A 482 6.53 -13.15 -29.37
C ASP A 482 7.43 -12.96 -28.14
N PRO A 483 8.42 -13.84 -27.90
CA PRO A 483 9.24 -13.79 -26.68
C PRO A 483 10.13 -12.54 -26.62
N ASP A 484 10.32 -11.82 -27.73
CA ASP A 484 11.10 -10.57 -27.74
C ASP A 484 10.26 -9.37 -27.23
N VAL A 485 8.96 -9.55 -27.02
CA VAL A 485 7.99 -8.48 -26.78
C VAL A 485 7.26 -8.73 -25.45
N SER A 486 7.21 -7.72 -24.58
CA SER A 486 6.57 -7.85 -23.27
C SER A 486 5.81 -6.59 -22.83
N VAL A 487 4.86 -6.77 -21.92
CA VAL A 487 4.10 -5.69 -21.29
C VAL A 487 4.03 -5.93 -19.78
N ASN A 488 4.32 -4.89 -19.00
CA ASN A 488 4.35 -4.96 -17.54
C ASN A 488 3.58 -3.80 -16.92
N TRP A 489 2.94 -4.06 -15.78
CA TRP A 489 2.28 -3.06 -14.95
C TRP A 489 3.27 -2.36 -14.01
N THR A 490 2.96 -1.12 -13.59
CA THR A 490 3.61 -0.51 -12.41
C THR A 490 2.87 -0.83 -11.10
N LEU A 491 1.84 -1.67 -11.16
CA LEU A 491 1.10 -2.13 -9.99
C LEU A 491 1.93 -3.18 -9.25
N ALA A 492 1.86 -3.15 -7.92
CA ALA A 492 2.49 -4.13 -7.05
C ALA A 492 1.54 -4.46 -5.91
N TYR A 493 1.61 -5.70 -5.42
CA TYR A 493 0.91 -6.08 -4.19
C TYR A 493 1.48 -5.28 -3.01
N VAL A 494 0.60 -4.93 -2.07
CA VAL A 494 1.01 -4.19 -0.87
C VAL A 494 1.37 -5.20 0.20
N GLU A 495 2.62 -5.16 0.68
CA GLU A 495 3.04 -5.95 1.82
C GLU A 495 2.44 -5.39 3.11
N SER A 496 1.57 -6.16 3.77
CA SER A 496 1.04 -5.84 5.10
C SER A 496 1.52 -6.86 6.12
N GLU A 497 1.91 -6.40 7.32
CA GLU A 497 2.39 -7.29 8.38
C GLU A 497 1.23 -7.58 9.34
N VAL A 498 0.70 -8.81 9.26
CA VAL A 498 -0.37 -9.29 10.14
C VAL A 498 0.23 -10.35 11.06
N ASN A 499 0.30 -10.06 12.36
CA ASN A 499 0.84 -10.96 13.39
C ASN A 499 2.29 -11.45 13.18
N GLY A 500 3.13 -10.68 12.46
CA GLY A 500 4.53 -11.02 12.21
C GLY A 500 4.77 -11.85 10.94
N THR A 501 3.71 -12.08 10.15
CA THR A 501 3.78 -12.63 8.79
C THR A 501 3.52 -11.50 7.79
N VAL A 502 4.32 -11.44 6.73
CA VAL A 502 4.15 -10.47 5.63
C VAL A 502 3.18 -11.08 4.63
N VAL A 503 2.04 -10.43 4.43
CA VAL A 503 0.94 -10.84 3.54
C VAL A 503 0.89 -9.87 2.35
N LEU A 504 0.60 -10.38 1.15
CA LEU A 504 0.53 -9.58 -0.08
C LEU A 504 -0.92 -9.22 -0.39
N GLU A 505 -1.31 -8.00 -0.02
CA GLU A 505 -2.67 -7.50 -0.26
C GLU A 505 -2.86 -7.02 -1.71
N LYS A 506 -4.05 -7.30 -2.28
CA LYS A 506 -4.48 -6.78 -3.58
C LYS A 506 -4.56 -5.24 -3.51
N PRO A 507 -3.98 -4.52 -4.48
CA PRO A 507 -4.06 -3.07 -4.47
C PRO A 507 -5.49 -2.58 -4.76
N GLU A 508 -5.94 -1.64 -3.95
CA GLU A 508 -7.20 -0.92 -4.17
C GLU A 508 -7.00 0.19 -5.21
N ILE A 509 -7.90 0.24 -6.20
CA ILE A 509 -7.82 1.19 -7.31
C ILE A 509 -9.16 1.92 -7.43
N TYR A 510 -9.10 3.25 -7.49
CA TYR A 510 -10.31 4.08 -7.51
C TYR A 510 -10.71 4.49 -8.93
N ASN A 511 -11.99 4.72 -9.14
CA ASN A 511 -12.48 5.28 -10.40
C ASN A 511 -11.81 6.64 -10.70
N GLY A 512 -11.31 6.81 -11.93
CA GLY A 512 -10.52 7.98 -12.37
C GLY A 512 -9.01 7.89 -12.12
N THR A 513 -8.51 6.81 -11.51
CA THR A 513 -7.06 6.56 -11.39
C THR A 513 -6.47 6.28 -12.77
N ILE A 514 -5.29 6.84 -13.06
CA ILE A 514 -4.55 6.58 -14.29
C ILE A 514 -3.60 5.42 -14.04
N LEU A 515 -3.89 4.26 -14.64
CA LEU A 515 -3.01 3.09 -14.60
C LEU A 515 -1.84 3.28 -15.57
N LYS A 516 -0.67 2.82 -15.17
CA LYS A 516 0.57 2.96 -15.93
C LYS A 516 1.29 1.63 -16.06
N GLY A 517 2.09 1.53 -17.10
CA GLY A 517 2.92 0.38 -17.36
C GLY A 517 4.07 0.67 -18.30
N THR A 518 4.87 -0.36 -18.54
CA THR A 518 5.97 -0.35 -19.50
C THR A 518 5.77 -1.45 -20.52
N ALA A 519 6.28 -1.26 -21.74
CA ALA A 519 6.28 -2.31 -22.75
C ALA A 519 7.59 -2.31 -23.53
N ILE A 520 8.04 -3.50 -23.93
CA ILE A 520 9.22 -3.72 -24.75
C ILE A 520 8.74 -4.14 -26.14
N THR A 521 8.99 -3.29 -27.14
CA THR A 521 8.52 -3.51 -28.53
C THR A 521 9.58 -4.16 -29.44
N ALA A 522 10.82 -4.31 -28.97
CA ALA A 522 11.95 -4.84 -29.74
C ALA A 522 12.15 -4.25 -31.17
N ASN A 523 11.72 -2.99 -31.39
CA ASN A 523 11.67 -2.32 -32.70
C ASN A 523 10.79 -3.00 -33.77
N LYS A 524 9.88 -3.89 -33.37
CA LYS A 524 8.86 -4.47 -34.26
C LYS A 524 7.71 -3.45 -34.44
N PRO A 525 7.08 -3.38 -35.64
CA PRO A 525 5.94 -2.50 -35.84
C PRO A 525 4.76 -2.95 -34.96
N THR A 526 4.21 -2.03 -34.16
CA THR A 526 3.20 -2.31 -33.13
C THR A 526 1.93 -1.49 -33.34
N VAL A 527 0.76 -2.11 -33.14
CA VAL A 527 -0.54 -1.44 -33.16
C VAL A 527 -0.73 -0.61 -31.88
N GLY A 528 -0.45 -1.21 -30.72
CA GLY A 528 -0.47 -0.54 -29.43
C GLY A 528 -0.70 -1.49 -28.26
N VAL A 529 -0.72 -0.92 -27.05
CA VAL A 529 -1.08 -1.65 -25.82
C VAL A 529 -2.58 -1.61 -25.63
N GLU A 530 -3.17 -2.77 -25.36
CA GLU A 530 -4.58 -2.95 -25.04
C GLU A 530 -4.72 -3.47 -23.61
N VAL A 531 -5.76 -2.99 -22.91
CA VAL A 531 -6.04 -3.35 -21.52
C VAL A 531 -7.50 -3.79 -21.37
N LYS A 532 -7.73 -4.90 -20.71
CA LYS A 532 -9.04 -5.47 -20.42
C LYS A 532 -9.29 -5.47 -18.91
N PHE A 533 -10.51 -5.12 -18.51
CA PHE A 533 -10.96 -5.10 -17.11
C PHE A 533 -12.00 -6.21 -16.91
N GLY A 534 -11.60 -7.34 -16.34
CA GLY A 534 -12.47 -8.51 -16.15
C GLY A 534 -13.08 -9.00 -17.47
N SER A 535 -14.41 -8.95 -17.55
CA SER A 535 -15.20 -9.42 -18.70
C SER A 535 -15.47 -8.36 -19.78
N SER A 536 -14.91 -7.16 -19.64
CA SER A 536 -15.11 -6.06 -20.60
C SER A 536 -14.37 -6.25 -21.94
N GLU A 537 -14.65 -5.39 -22.92
CA GLU A 537 -13.87 -5.35 -24.17
C GLU A 537 -12.46 -4.80 -23.92
N TRP A 538 -11.54 -5.08 -24.85
CA TRP A 538 -10.19 -4.53 -24.83
C TRP A 538 -10.22 -3.01 -25.09
N TYR A 539 -9.68 -2.23 -24.15
CA TYR A 539 -9.57 -0.78 -24.26
C TYR A 539 -8.16 -0.38 -24.72
N PRO A 540 -8.03 0.55 -25.68
CA PRO A 540 -6.74 1.02 -26.14
C PRO A 540 -6.08 1.94 -25.08
N ALA A 541 -4.81 1.67 -24.75
CA ALA A 541 -4.01 2.54 -23.89
C ALA A 541 -3.40 3.70 -24.70
N THR A 542 -2.88 4.71 -23.98
CA THR A 542 -2.21 5.89 -24.55
C THR A 542 -0.70 5.80 -24.36
N ASP A 543 0.07 5.95 -25.44
CA ASP A 543 1.54 6.01 -25.39
C ASP A 543 2.01 7.35 -24.81
N THR A 544 2.75 7.29 -23.70
CA THR A 544 3.32 8.45 -23.00
C THR A 544 4.82 8.61 -23.25
N SER A 545 5.43 7.73 -24.03
CA SER A 545 6.86 7.76 -24.31
C SER A 545 7.23 8.94 -25.22
N ASN A 546 8.37 9.58 -24.92
CA ASN A 546 8.88 10.70 -25.73
C ASN A 546 9.16 10.31 -27.19
N GLN A 547 9.40 9.03 -27.46
CA GLN A 547 9.76 8.50 -28.77
C GLN A 547 8.58 7.86 -29.51
N LYS A 548 7.39 7.79 -28.89
CA LYS A 548 6.19 7.11 -29.41
C LYS A 548 6.44 5.64 -29.78
N ASN A 549 7.13 4.92 -28.90
CA ASN A 549 7.52 3.53 -29.08
C ASN A 549 6.90 2.60 -28.02
N TRP A 550 5.84 3.04 -27.34
CA TRP A 550 5.14 2.32 -26.27
C TRP A 550 6.00 1.94 -25.05
N ALA A 551 7.20 2.53 -24.90
CA ALA A 551 8.07 2.25 -23.76
C ALA A 551 7.40 2.55 -22.41
N THR A 552 6.52 3.57 -22.38
CA THR A 552 5.63 3.87 -21.26
C THR A 552 4.23 4.12 -21.80
N TRP A 553 3.24 3.58 -21.12
CA TRP A 553 1.84 3.70 -21.52
C TRP A 553 0.95 4.00 -20.31
N GLU A 554 -0.18 4.63 -20.55
CA GLU A 554 -1.17 4.94 -19.52
C GLU A 554 -2.60 4.70 -20.01
N ILE A 555 -3.48 4.29 -19.10
CA ILE A 555 -4.92 4.15 -19.37
C ILE A 555 -5.74 4.68 -18.20
N THR A 556 -6.79 5.43 -18.51
CA THR A 556 -7.81 5.84 -17.53
C THR A 556 -8.89 4.79 -17.48
N ILE A 557 -9.27 4.37 -16.28
CA ILE A 557 -10.31 3.36 -16.07
C ILE A 557 -11.64 3.87 -16.66
N PRO A 558 -12.28 3.13 -17.59
CA PRO A 558 -13.57 3.51 -18.15
C PRO A 558 -14.68 3.49 -17.09
N GLU A 559 -15.63 4.44 -17.17
CA GLU A 559 -16.76 4.52 -16.22
C GLU A 559 -17.70 3.29 -16.27
N GLU A 560 -17.62 2.49 -17.33
CA GLU A 560 -18.50 1.35 -17.60
C GLU A 560 -18.03 0.03 -16.94
N VAL A 561 -16.86 0.02 -16.29
CA VAL A 561 -16.29 -1.18 -15.66
C VAL A 561 -17.01 -1.52 -14.34
N SER A 562 -17.29 -2.81 -14.13
CA SER A 562 -17.89 -3.34 -12.89
C SER A 562 -16.98 -3.15 -11.67
N LYS A 563 -17.59 -2.87 -10.51
CA LYS A 563 -16.89 -2.58 -9.25
C LYS A 563 -16.63 -3.85 -8.45
N GLY A 564 -15.64 -3.82 -7.56
CA GLY A 564 -15.24 -4.93 -6.71
C GLY A 564 -13.97 -5.62 -7.20
N ASN A 565 -13.83 -6.92 -6.93
CA ASN A 565 -12.68 -7.71 -7.37
C ASN A 565 -12.68 -7.77 -8.90
N GLN A 566 -11.58 -7.34 -9.51
CA GLN A 566 -11.41 -7.31 -10.96
C GLN A 566 -10.02 -7.84 -11.31
N THR A 567 -9.93 -8.62 -12.38
CA THR A 567 -8.66 -8.99 -12.99
C THR A 567 -8.37 -8.06 -14.16
N LEU A 568 -7.27 -7.33 -14.08
CA LEU A 568 -6.75 -6.52 -15.17
C LEU A 568 -5.90 -7.40 -16.07
N ALA A 569 -6.03 -7.26 -17.37
CA ALA A 569 -5.17 -7.94 -18.33
C ALA A 569 -4.61 -6.93 -19.34
N ALA A 570 -3.30 -6.92 -19.56
CA ALA A 570 -2.66 -6.07 -20.56
C ALA A 570 -1.95 -6.92 -21.61
N ARG A 571 -2.00 -6.48 -22.87
CA ARG A 571 -1.22 -7.07 -23.98
C ARG A 571 -0.68 -5.99 -24.92
N LEU A 572 0.45 -6.28 -25.56
CA LEU A 572 1.00 -5.47 -26.64
C LEU A 572 0.75 -6.17 -27.98
N VAL A 573 0.02 -5.52 -28.88
CA VAL A 573 -0.37 -6.11 -30.17
C VAL A 573 0.57 -5.65 -31.30
N LEU A 574 1.11 -6.59 -32.07
CA LEU A 574 1.99 -6.31 -33.22
C LEU A 574 1.19 -6.02 -34.50
N ASP A 575 1.82 -5.28 -35.43
CA ASP A 575 1.21 -4.91 -36.72
C ASP A 575 0.86 -6.15 -37.55
N GLY A 576 -0.41 -6.29 -37.93
CA GLY A 576 -0.98 -7.49 -38.54
C GLY A 576 -1.89 -8.32 -37.62
N GLY A 577 -1.95 -8.04 -36.31
CA GLY A 577 -2.96 -8.54 -35.37
C GLY A 577 -2.89 -10.03 -35.03
N MET A 578 -1.92 -10.77 -35.58
CA MET A 578 -1.76 -12.21 -35.33
C MET A 578 -0.75 -12.51 -34.22
N SER A 579 0.19 -11.63 -33.90
CA SER A 579 1.19 -11.87 -32.84
C SER A 579 1.15 -10.76 -31.80
N MET A 580 1.35 -11.13 -30.54
CA MET A 580 1.25 -10.24 -29.39
C MET A 580 2.26 -10.63 -28.31
N SER A 581 2.44 -9.76 -27.31
CA SER A 581 3.13 -10.16 -26.08
C SER A 581 2.31 -11.16 -25.30
N ALA A 582 2.95 -11.88 -24.37
CA ALA A 582 2.23 -12.56 -23.30
C ALA A 582 1.27 -11.57 -22.61
N VAL A 583 0.07 -12.06 -22.27
CA VAL A 583 -0.92 -11.28 -21.52
C VAL A 583 -0.45 -11.19 -20.08
N ASN A 584 -0.30 -9.98 -19.56
CA ASN A 584 0.06 -9.76 -18.16
C ASN A 584 -1.22 -9.50 -17.36
N SER A 585 -1.64 -10.49 -16.56
CA SER A 585 -2.82 -10.47 -15.69
C SER A 585 -2.46 -9.97 -14.28
N PHE A 586 -3.34 -9.18 -13.66
CA PHE A 586 -3.15 -8.66 -12.31
C PHE A 586 -4.47 -8.42 -11.58
N SER A 587 -4.63 -8.97 -10.38
CA SER A 587 -5.87 -8.84 -9.59
C SER A 587 -5.91 -7.58 -8.71
N VAL A 588 -7.02 -6.82 -8.76
CA VAL A 588 -7.21 -5.54 -8.07
C VAL A 588 -8.61 -5.40 -7.49
N VAL A 589 -8.81 -4.46 -6.55
CA VAL A 589 -10.14 -4.11 -6.02
C VAL A 589 -10.54 -2.73 -6.54
N LEU A 590 -11.57 -2.65 -7.39
CA LEU A 590 -12.06 -1.40 -7.97
C LEU A 590 -13.14 -0.74 -7.10
N LEU A 591 -12.86 0.48 -6.60
CA LEU A 591 -13.72 1.24 -5.69
C LEU A 591 -14.25 2.56 -6.30
N ASP A 592 -15.36 3.07 -5.76
CA ASP A 592 -16.01 4.32 -6.21
C ASP A 592 -15.20 5.59 -5.86
N GLU A 593 -15.58 6.72 -6.48
CA GLU A 593 -14.93 8.04 -6.30
C GLU A 593 -14.63 8.38 -4.82
N TYR A 594 -13.42 8.89 -4.63
CA TYR A 594 -12.87 9.30 -3.34
C TYR A 594 -13.63 10.51 -2.75
N SER A 595 -14.64 10.27 -1.92
CA SER A 595 -15.38 11.36 -1.25
C SER A 595 -14.60 11.88 -0.03
N LEU A 596 -14.45 13.20 0.06
CA LEU A 596 -13.85 13.90 1.22
C LEU A 596 -14.51 13.47 2.56
N VAL A 597 -15.79 13.09 2.54
CA VAL A 597 -16.53 12.64 3.72
C VAL A 597 -16.13 11.21 4.12
N THR A 598 -15.88 10.33 3.14
CA THR A 598 -15.42 8.96 3.37
C THR A 598 -14.01 8.96 3.94
N SER A 599 -13.11 9.76 3.37
CA SER A 599 -11.73 9.96 3.86
C SER A 599 -11.67 10.54 5.27
N ILE A 600 -12.54 11.51 5.59
CA ILE A 600 -12.63 12.03 6.96
C ILE A 600 -13.11 10.93 7.92
N ASN A 601 -14.06 10.08 7.51
CA ASN A 601 -14.56 8.99 8.34
C ASN A 601 -13.54 7.86 8.53
N GLU A 602 -12.81 7.46 7.48
CA GLU A 602 -11.71 6.48 7.54
C GLU A 602 -10.51 7.03 8.31
N GLY A 603 -10.16 8.30 8.06
CA GLY A 603 -9.17 9.02 8.84
C GLY A 603 -9.55 9.10 10.31
N LEU A 604 -10.84 9.33 10.64
CA LEU A 604 -11.37 9.32 12.01
C LEU A 604 -11.39 7.92 12.65
N SER A 605 -11.54 6.85 11.86
CA SER A 605 -11.48 5.46 12.36
C SER A 605 -10.07 4.91 12.47
N SER A 606 -9.07 5.58 11.88
CA SER A 606 -7.66 5.21 12.05
C SER A 606 -7.23 5.24 13.53
N ILE A 607 -6.39 4.29 13.93
CA ILE A 607 -5.82 4.19 15.30
C ILE A 607 -5.17 5.53 15.72
N ASN A 608 -4.57 6.24 14.77
CA ASN A 608 -3.94 7.54 15.00
C ASN A 608 -4.97 8.59 15.40
N ALA A 609 -6.11 8.70 14.70
CA ALA A 609 -7.17 9.64 15.07
C ALA A 609 -7.77 9.36 16.45
N LEU A 610 -7.91 8.09 16.84
CA LEU A 610 -8.40 7.72 18.16
C LEU A 610 -7.48 8.21 19.29
N PHE A 611 -6.16 8.20 19.07
CA PHE A 611 -5.17 8.67 20.05
C PHE A 611 -5.22 10.18 20.27
N PHE A 612 -5.49 10.97 19.22
CA PHE A 612 -5.48 12.43 19.29
C PHE A 612 -6.86 13.07 19.54
N PHE A 613 -7.96 12.32 19.37
CA PHE A 613 -9.33 12.78 19.62
C PHE A 613 -9.57 13.33 21.05
N PRO A 614 -9.00 12.74 22.13
CA PRO A 614 -9.13 13.31 23.47
C PRO A 614 -8.62 14.75 23.58
N ALA A 615 -7.55 15.10 22.84
CA ALA A 615 -7.01 16.46 22.85
C ALA A 615 -7.99 17.47 22.23
N ILE A 616 -8.71 17.08 21.17
CA ILE A 616 -9.74 17.92 20.52
C ILE A 616 -10.90 18.18 21.48
N ILE A 617 -11.41 17.13 22.14
CA ILE A 617 -12.51 17.26 23.11
C ILE A 617 -12.09 18.15 24.29
N LEU A 618 -10.91 17.90 24.87
CA LEU A 618 -10.41 18.68 26.00
C LEU A 618 -10.22 20.15 25.64
N ALA A 619 -9.70 20.45 24.44
CA ALA A 619 -9.56 21.82 23.95
C ALA A 619 -10.92 22.50 23.73
N ALA A 620 -11.90 21.78 23.19
CA ALA A 620 -13.27 22.30 23.01
C ALA A 620 -13.96 22.58 24.35
N ILE A 621 -13.79 21.69 25.35
CA ILE A 621 -14.29 21.90 26.72
C ILE A 621 -13.60 23.11 27.36
N ALA A 622 -12.28 23.22 27.24
CA ALA A 622 -11.53 24.36 27.76
C ALA A 622 -11.97 25.69 27.13
N MET A 623 -12.20 25.71 25.82
CA MET A 623 -12.78 26.84 25.10
C MET A 623 -14.19 27.17 25.62
N GLY A 624 -15.09 26.19 25.70
CA GLY A 624 -16.45 26.37 26.24
C GLY A 624 -16.43 26.93 27.67
N TYR A 625 -15.52 26.44 28.51
CA TYR A 625 -15.29 26.97 29.85
C TYR A 625 -14.84 28.44 29.84
N ILE A 626 -13.89 28.82 28.98
CA ILE A 626 -13.41 30.20 28.84
C ILE A 626 -14.53 31.16 28.39
N PHE A 627 -15.45 30.70 27.52
CA PHE A 627 -16.59 31.49 27.06
C PHE A 627 -17.70 31.63 28.11
N THR A 628 -17.89 30.62 28.96
CA THR A 628 -18.86 30.68 30.08
C THR A 628 -18.36 31.48 31.27
N GLN A 629 -17.05 31.66 31.44
CA GLN A 629 -16.53 32.52 32.49
C GLN A 629 -17.01 33.97 32.33
N PRO A 630 -17.56 34.60 33.39
CA PRO A 630 -17.96 36.01 33.33
C PRO A 630 -16.73 36.88 33.04
N ARG A 631 -16.92 37.93 32.23
CA ARG A 631 -15.87 38.94 31.98
C ARG A 631 -15.59 39.65 33.30
N LYS A 632 -14.60 39.17 34.06
CA LYS A 632 -14.20 39.72 35.36
C LYS A 632 -13.67 41.16 35.31
N SER A 633 -13.52 41.76 34.11
CA SER A 633 -13.06 43.15 33.96
C SER A 633 -14.17 44.21 34.11
N LYS A 634 -15.41 43.84 34.44
CA LYS A 634 -16.46 44.84 34.77
C LYS A 634 -16.31 45.46 36.16
N SER A 635 -15.34 45.02 36.97
CA SER A 635 -15.06 45.56 38.30
C SER A 635 -13.63 46.09 38.45
N ASN A 636 -13.05 46.65 37.38
CA ASN A 636 -12.06 47.70 37.61
C ASN A 636 -12.88 48.93 38.01
N LEU A 637 -12.99 49.17 39.32
CA LEU A 637 -13.33 50.48 39.84
C LEU A 637 -12.43 51.51 39.15
N GLU A 638 -13.08 52.48 38.51
CA GLU A 638 -12.61 53.83 38.19
C GLU A 638 -11.16 53.97 37.68
N VAL A 639 -10.99 53.98 36.35
CA VAL A 639 -10.36 55.12 35.65
C VAL A 639 -11.06 55.30 34.30
N GLU A 640 -12.38 55.49 34.36
CA GLU A 640 -13.17 56.20 33.35
C GLU A 640 -13.85 57.39 34.06
N GLU A 641 -13.07 58.14 34.83
CA GLU A 641 -13.14 59.58 34.66
C GLU A 641 -11.83 59.91 33.97
N SER A 642 -11.94 60.25 32.68
CA SER A 642 -11.16 61.38 32.18
C SER A 642 -11.31 62.46 33.24
N GLY A 643 -10.35 62.54 34.17
CA GLY A 643 -10.24 63.70 35.02
C GLY A 643 -10.33 64.88 34.07
N GLU A 644 -11.17 65.85 34.41
CA GLU A 644 -11.23 67.16 33.74
C GLU A 644 -9.89 67.93 33.83
N ASP A 645 -8.78 67.26 34.13
CA ASP A 645 -7.44 67.70 33.81
C ASP A 645 -7.15 67.20 32.39
N GLU A 646 -7.59 68.00 31.42
CA GLU A 646 -7.04 68.05 30.07
C GLU A 646 -5.52 67.86 30.17
N PHE A 647 -5.01 66.67 29.80
CA PHE A 647 -3.56 66.43 29.70
C PHE A 647 -3.11 67.17 28.44
N VAL A 648 -3.02 68.50 28.58
CA VAL A 648 -2.39 69.38 27.62
C VAL A 648 -0.94 68.94 27.57
N TRP A 649 -0.57 68.24 26.50
CA TRP A 649 0.80 68.29 26.04
C TRP A 649 1.06 69.78 25.78
N ASP A 650 1.85 70.39 26.67
CA ASP A 650 2.33 71.76 26.53
C ASP A 650 2.73 71.92 25.07
N ASN A 651 1.99 72.79 24.40
CA ASN A 651 1.84 72.97 22.97
C ASN A 651 2.92 72.32 22.10
N ASP A 652 2.47 71.68 21.02
CA ASP A 652 3.14 71.79 19.73
C ASP A 652 3.49 73.27 19.52
N VAL A 653 4.69 73.67 19.96
CA VAL A 653 5.33 74.88 19.46
C VAL A 653 5.67 74.49 18.04
N ALA A 654 4.72 74.72 17.14
CA ALA A 654 5.01 74.95 15.74
C ALA A 654 6.05 76.08 15.74
N ILE A 655 7.33 75.70 15.66
CA ILE A 655 8.38 76.64 15.32
C ILE A 655 8.05 77.05 13.89
N GLU A 656 7.45 78.23 13.73
CA GLU A 656 7.21 78.86 12.44
C GLU A 656 8.52 78.80 11.63
N GLY A 657 8.51 78.03 10.52
CA GLY A 657 9.58 78.03 9.54
C GLY A 657 10.23 76.68 9.16
N GLN A 658 9.84 75.54 9.74
CA GLN A 658 10.36 74.24 9.28
C GLN A 658 9.25 73.26 8.88
N ASN A 659 8.90 73.28 7.59
CA ASN A 659 8.06 72.26 6.97
C ASN A 659 8.89 70.99 6.73
N ASN A 660 8.60 69.91 7.47
CA ASN A 660 9.04 68.58 7.08
C ASN A 660 8.21 68.10 5.86
N LEU A 661 8.88 67.51 4.87
CA LEU A 661 8.23 66.99 3.64
C LEU A 661 7.10 65.98 3.95
N MET A 662 7.21 65.25 5.07
CA MET A 662 6.18 64.31 5.50
C MET A 662 4.96 64.96 6.16
N THR A 663 5.12 66.04 6.94
CA THR A 663 3.99 66.71 7.60
C THR A 663 3.11 67.49 6.62
N THR A 664 3.63 67.81 5.43
CA THR A 664 2.90 68.48 4.34
C THR A 664 2.13 67.52 3.44
N MET A 665 2.53 66.25 3.32
CA MET A 665 1.87 65.28 2.44
C MET A 665 0.89 64.35 3.17
N PHE A 666 1.11 64.05 4.46
CA PHE A 666 0.33 63.06 5.20
C PHE A 666 0.21 63.54 6.66
N GLY A 667 -1.01 63.82 7.13
CA GLY A 667 -1.28 64.40 8.46
C GLY A 667 -0.61 63.67 9.63
N ALA A 668 -0.52 64.32 10.79
CA ALA A 668 0.34 63.94 11.92
C ALA A 668 0.25 62.46 12.40
N MET A 669 -0.89 61.78 12.24
CA MET A 669 -1.07 60.37 12.61
C MET A 669 -0.61 59.37 11.53
N SER A 670 -0.57 59.77 10.25
CA SER A 670 -0.23 58.86 9.13
C SER A 670 1.26 58.76 8.85
N ALA A 671 2.05 59.81 9.12
CA ALA A 671 3.51 59.79 8.91
C ALA A 671 4.27 58.85 9.88
N LYS A 672 3.91 58.86 11.18
CA LYS A 672 4.51 57.98 12.21
C LYS A 672 4.22 56.50 11.91
N THR A 673 2.96 56.19 11.67
CA THR A 673 2.48 54.84 11.35
C THR A 673 3.13 54.30 10.07
N LEU A 674 3.20 55.12 9.00
CA LEU A 674 3.82 54.74 7.74
C LEU A 674 5.32 54.41 7.92
N THR A 675 6.03 55.20 8.73
CA THR A 675 7.46 55.01 8.99
C THR A 675 7.70 53.69 9.74
N LEU A 676 6.95 53.41 10.81
CA LEU A 676 7.08 52.16 11.56
C LEU A 676 6.72 50.93 10.70
N CYS A 677 5.64 51.00 9.92
CA CYS A 677 5.24 49.93 9.01
C CYS A 677 6.29 49.67 7.92
N ALA A 678 6.90 50.71 7.36
CA ALA A 678 7.97 50.56 6.36
C ALA A 678 9.20 49.85 6.96
N LEU A 679 9.61 50.21 8.17
CA LEU A 679 10.73 49.57 8.86
C LEU A 679 10.46 48.08 9.16
N TYR A 680 9.23 47.73 9.50
CA TYR A 680 8.80 46.33 9.66
C TYR A 680 8.75 45.58 8.32
N THR A 681 8.35 46.25 7.24
CA THR A 681 8.38 45.70 5.88
C THR A 681 9.82 45.35 5.48
N ALA A 682 10.80 46.21 5.80
CA ALA A 682 12.22 45.92 5.54
C ALA A 682 12.71 44.67 6.26
N GLN A 683 12.26 44.41 7.48
CA GLN A 683 12.60 43.18 8.20
C GLN A 683 11.88 41.96 7.59
N GLY A 684 10.65 42.15 7.13
CA GLY A 684 9.82 41.10 6.54
C GLY A 684 10.41 40.52 5.26
N ILE A 685 11.01 41.34 4.39
CA ILE A 685 11.53 40.91 3.08
C ILE A 685 12.61 39.82 3.20
N PRO A 686 13.74 40.03 3.92
CA PRO A 686 14.73 38.97 4.10
C PRO A 686 14.15 37.76 4.84
N SER A 687 13.27 37.98 5.82
CA SER A 687 12.62 36.88 6.54
C SER A 687 11.79 36.00 5.60
N GLY A 688 11.03 36.58 4.67
CA GLY A 688 10.21 35.82 3.72
C GLY A 688 11.03 35.01 2.72
N PHE A 689 12.14 35.58 2.26
CA PHE A 689 13.07 34.86 1.41
C PHE A 689 13.63 33.61 2.12
N ILE A 690 14.08 33.76 3.37
CA ILE A 690 14.64 32.67 4.15
C ILE A 690 13.57 31.62 4.50
N SER A 691 12.39 32.05 4.97
CA SER A 691 11.34 31.15 5.48
C SER A 691 10.52 30.41 4.41
N TYR A 692 10.60 30.81 3.14
CA TYR A 692 9.77 30.20 2.09
C TYR A 692 10.61 29.87 0.85
N THR A 693 11.23 30.87 0.23
CA THR A 693 11.96 30.70 -1.04
C THR A 693 13.18 29.82 -0.91
N LEU A 694 14.05 30.12 0.07
CA LEU A 694 15.29 29.38 0.28
C LEU A 694 15.03 27.93 0.68
N ILE A 695 14.05 27.70 1.56
CA ILE A 695 13.72 26.34 2.00
C ILE A 695 13.15 25.51 0.86
N ALA A 696 12.22 26.05 0.07
CA ALA A 696 11.65 25.33 -1.06
C ALA A 696 12.69 24.97 -2.11
N TYR A 697 13.63 25.90 -2.38
CA TYR A 697 14.77 25.62 -3.24
C TYR A 697 15.64 24.48 -2.67
N LEU A 698 15.99 24.52 -1.39
CA LEU A 698 16.79 23.45 -0.76
C LEU A 698 16.06 22.10 -0.74
N ALA A 699 14.76 22.09 -0.49
CA ALA A 699 13.94 20.88 -0.56
C ALA A 699 13.94 20.30 -1.99
N GLN A 700 13.86 21.14 -3.02
CA GLN A 700 13.96 20.67 -4.41
C GLN A 700 15.35 20.12 -4.76
N GLN A 701 16.42 20.62 -4.12
CA GLN A 701 17.77 20.06 -4.24
C GLN A 701 17.96 18.75 -3.43
N GLY A 702 16.91 18.22 -2.80
CA GLY A 702 16.95 16.95 -2.09
C GLY A 702 17.43 17.02 -0.63
N PHE A 703 17.47 18.21 -0.01
CA PHE A 703 17.80 18.32 1.41
C PHE A 703 16.65 17.80 2.29
N SER A 704 16.97 17.06 3.36
CA SER A 704 15.99 16.55 4.33
C SER A 704 15.41 17.63 5.23
N ALA A 705 14.27 17.36 5.89
CA ALA A 705 13.65 18.32 6.80
C ALA A 705 14.54 18.58 8.03
N ALA A 706 15.29 17.56 8.48
CA ALA A 706 16.32 17.71 9.51
C ALA A 706 17.41 18.73 9.14
N ALA A 707 17.95 18.67 7.91
CA ALA A 707 19.01 19.56 7.46
C ALA A 707 18.50 21.02 7.35
N ILE A 708 17.32 21.18 6.78
CA ILE A 708 16.63 22.47 6.65
C ILE A 708 16.30 23.04 8.03
N GLY A 709 15.72 22.24 8.93
CA GLY A 709 15.36 22.64 10.29
C GLY A 709 16.57 23.09 11.10
N ASN A 710 17.69 22.37 11.01
CA ASN A 710 18.95 22.75 11.66
C ASN A 710 19.53 24.05 11.09
N MET A 711 19.45 24.28 9.78
CA MET A 711 19.84 25.56 9.18
C MET A 711 19.01 26.70 9.77
N LEU A 712 17.68 26.59 9.74
CA LEU A 712 16.77 27.64 10.22
C LEU A 712 16.97 27.90 11.72
N PHE A 713 17.24 26.85 12.50
CA PHE A 713 17.55 26.99 13.92
C PHE A 713 18.70 27.96 14.14
N TRP A 714 19.82 27.76 13.45
CA TRP A 714 20.98 28.67 13.56
C TRP A 714 20.64 30.05 13.01
N VAL A 715 19.98 30.15 11.86
CA VAL A 715 19.65 31.44 11.26
C VAL A 715 18.77 32.31 12.17
N TYR A 716 17.78 31.73 12.87
CA TYR A 716 16.85 32.47 13.73
C TYR A 716 17.29 32.58 15.20
N LEU A 717 18.36 31.91 15.61
CA LEU A 717 18.90 31.96 16.98
C LEU A 717 19.06 33.39 17.55
N PRO A 718 19.51 34.41 16.79
CA PRO A 718 19.66 35.77 17.30
C PRO A 718 18.36 36.37 17.87
N TRP A 719 17.19 35.95 17.38
CA TRP A 719 15.89 36.47 17.80
C TRP A 719 15.47 36.06 19.21
N VAL A 720 16.01 34.96 19.75
CA VAL A 720 15.85 34.58 21.17
C VAL A 720 16.63 35.50 22.08
N PHE A 721 17.80 35.95 21.63
CA PHE A 721 18.69 36.82 22.40
C PHE A 721 18.42 38.30 22.23
N LYS A 722 17.32 38.68 21.56
CA LYS A 722 17.03 40.08 21.28
C LYS A 722 16.89 40.94 22.55
N PHE A 723 16.53 40.33 23.69
CA PHE A 723 16.49 41.02 24.97
C PHE A 723 17.86 41.59 25.41
N LEU A 724 18.98 41.03 24.92
CA LEU A 724 20.33 41.55 25.18
C LEU A 724 20.60 42.88 24.45
N TRP A 725 19.92 43.15 23.33
CA TRP A 725 20.08 44.41 22.60
C TRP A 725 19.45 45.59 23.31
N GLY A 726 18.41 45.37 24.12
CA GLY A 726 17.68 46.43 24.83
C GLY A 726 18.61 47.32 25.66
N PRO A 727 19.31 46.76 26.68
CA PRO A 727 20.27 47.52 27.48
C PRO A 727 21.38 48.19 26.67
N PHE A 728 21.77 47.62 25.53
CA PHE A 728 22.83 48.18 24.69
C PHE A 728 22.32 49.42 23.91
N VAL A 729 21.17 49.30 23.25
CA VAL A 729 20.51 50.38 22.50
C VAL A 729 20.01 51.49 23.43
N ASP A 730 19.73 51.16 24.70
CA ASP A 730 19.26 52.09 25.74
C ASP A 730 20.36 52.85 26.49
N ASN A 731 21.62 52.43 26.41
CA ASN A 731 22.73 53.06 27.15
C ASN A 731 23.70 53.85 26.25
N TYR A 732 23.86 53.43 24.99
CA TYR A 732 24.80 54.06 24.05
C TYR A 732 24.03 54.84 22.98
N HIS A 733 24.19 56.17 22.92
CA HIS A 733 23.46 56.99 21.95
C HIS A 733 24.31 58.14 21.40
N TYR A 734 24.05 58.49 20.15
CA TYR A 734 24.51 59.75 19.56
C TYR A 734 23.36 60.74 19.54
N LEU A 735 23.13 61.37 20.71
CA LEU A 735 22.01 62.29 20.97
C LEU A 735 21.74 63.35 19.88
N PRO A 736 22.76 63.92 19.18
CA PRO A 736 22.50 64.89 18.12
C PRO A 736 21.70 64.35 16.93
N MET A 737 21.63 63.04 16.69
CA MET A 737 20.85 62.42 15.60
C MET A 737 19.59 61.67 16.09
N GLY A 738 19.21 61.87 17.35
CA GLY A 738 18.15 61.10 18.02
C GLY A 738 18.70 59.89 18.78
N ARG A 739 17.88 59.31 19.64
CA ARG A 739 18.29 58.22 20.54
C ARG A 739 18.36 56.88 19.81
N ARG A 740 17.41 56.62 18.89
CA ARG A 740 17.21 55.29 18.28
C ARG A 740 17.69 55.20 16.84
N ARG A 741 17.63 56.31 16.12
CA ARG A 741 17.89 56.38 14.68
C ARG A 741 19.30 55.92 14.23
N PRO A 742 20.41 56.24 14.91
CA PRO A 742 21.73 55.72 14.53
C PRO A 742 21.83 54.20 14.57
N TRP A 743 21.14 53.55 15.51
CA TRP A 743 21.09 52.09 15.62
C TRP A 743 20.28 51.46 14.50
N ILE A 744 19.12 52.03 14.15
CA ILE A 744 18.29 51.58 13.03
C ILE A 744 19.07 51.64 11.70
N LEU A 745 19.76 52.75 11.44
CA LEU A 745 20.55 52.91 10.21
C LEU A 745 21.77 51.97 10.17
N SER A 746 22.44 51.77 11.32
CA SER A 746 23.59 50.85 11.41
C SER A 746 23.17 49.39 11.21
N ALA A 747 22.03 49.00 11.78
CA ALA A 747 21.47 47.66 11.60
C ALA A 747 21.06 47.41 10.14
N GLN A 748 20.39 48.36 9.49
CA GLN A 748 20.05 48.26 8.06
C GLN A 748 21.29 48.19 7.16
N ALA A 749 22.32 48.99 7.45
CA ALA A 749 23.58 48.91 6.73
C ALA A 749 24.24 47.53 6.90
N GLY A 750 24.23 46.97 8.11
CA GLY A 750 24.72 45.61 8.39
C GLY A 750 23.96 44.52 7.61
N MET A 751 22.62 44.63 7.53
CA MET A 751 21.81 43.73 6.71
C MET A 751 22.14 43.83 5.22
N VAL A 752 22.35 45.05 4.69
CA VAL A 752 22.75 45.24 3.29
C VAL A 752 24.14 44.67 3.02
N VAL A 753 25.11 44.95 3.88
CA VAL A 753 26.49 44.46 3.74
C VAL A 753 26.54 42.93 3.76
N THR A 754 25.82 42.29 4.67
CA THR A 754 25.78 40.83 4.75
C THR A 754 25.18 40.19 3.49
N VAL A 755 24.11 40.77 2.92
CA VAL A 755 23.52 40.27 1.66
C VAL A 755 24.46 40.50 0.47
N ILE A 756 25.15 41.64 0.40
CA ILE A 756 26.17 41.89 -0.64
C ILE A 756 27.31 40.87 -0.54
N ILE A 757 27.77 40.56 0.68
CA ILE A 757 28.79 39.52 0.88
C ILE A 757 28.30 38.18 0.35
N ILE A 758 27.07 37.77 0.69
CA ILE A 758 26.48 36.51 0.19
C ILE A 758 26.44 36.49 -1.34
N ALA A 759 26.00 37.58 -1.98
CA ALA A 759 25.91 37.69 -3.43
C ALA A 759 27.28 37.66 -4.15
N LEU A 760 28.37 37.99 -3.45
CA LEU A 760 29.73 37.98 -4.00
C LEU A 760 30.46 36.65 -3.82
N VAL A 761 29.92 35.70 -3.05
CA VAL A 761 30.52 34.37 -2.88
C VAL A 761 30.09 33.45 -4.03
N PRO A 762 31.02 32.94 -4.86
CA PRO A 762 30.69 31.99 -5.90
C PRO A 762 30.20 30.66 -5.33
N GLU A 763 29.17 30.10 -5.96
CA GLU A 763 28.59 28.77 -5.63
C GLU A 763 28.17 28.68 -4.16
N ILE A 764 27.51 29.72 -3.64
CA ILE A 764 27.05 29.77 -2.24
C ILE A 764 25.98 28.70 -1.93
N ASP A 765 25.22 28.30 -2.95
CA ASP A 765 24.22 27.24 -2.95
C ASP A 765 24.79 25.87 -2.55
N THR A 766 26.07 25.61 -2.88
CA THR A 766 26.76 24.37 -2.47
C THR A 766 27.40 24.45 -1.07
N LYS A 767 27.48 25.64 -0.48
CA LYS A 767 28.20 25.92 0.78
C LYS A 767 27.23 26.28 1.91
N ILE A 768 26.30 25.37 2.20
CA ILE A 768 25.21 25.58 3.18
C ILE A 768 25.73 26.06 4.54
N THR A 769 26.80 25.50 5.10
CA THR A 769 27.35 25.96 6.39
C THR A 769 27.78 27.43 6.36
N LEU A 770 28.40 27.87 5.27
CA LEU A 770 28.82 29.26 5.09
C LEU A 770 27.59 30.17 4.90
N LEU A 771 26.62 29.73 4.11
CA LEU A 771 25.35 30.44 3.93
C LEU A 771 24.63 30.62 5.28
N THR A 772 24.50 29.57 6.08
CA THR A 772 23.91 29.61 7.43
C THR A 772 24.65 30.60 8.34
N ALA A 773 25.99 30.58 8.33
CA ALA A 773 26.77 31.51 9.14
C ALA A 773 26.55 32.98 8.72
N LEU A 774 26.53 33.26 7.41
CA LEU A 774 26.28 34.62 6.90
C LEU A 774 24.85 35.08 7.22
N LEU A 775 23.85 34.20 7.10
CA LEU A 775 22.47 34.49 7.45
C LEU A 775 22.26 34.63 8.97
N PHE A 776 23.04 33.95 9.81
CA PHE A 776 23.08 34.18 11.26
C PHE A 776 23.51 35.62 11.56
N PHE A 777 24.62 36.09 10.98
CA PHE A 777 25.07 37.47 11.17
C PHE A 777 24.07 38.49 10.62
N HIS A 778 23.43 38.20 9.49
CA HIS A 778 22.34 39.03 8.97
C HIS A 778 21.19 39.17 10.00
N ASN A 779 20.79 38.07 10.64
CA ASN A 779 19.73 38.07 11.65
C ASN A 779 20.14 38.73 12.98
N CYS A 780 21.43 38.79 13.32
CA CYS A 780 21.91 39.64 14.41
C CYS A 780 21.60 41.12 14.15
N PHE A 781 21.79 41.59 12.92
CA PHE A 781 21.44 42.97 12.55
C PHE A 781 19.92 43.16 12.45
N ALA A 782 19.19 42.18 11.92
CA ALA A 782 17.73 42.25 11.84
C ALA A 782 17.06 42.34 13.23
N SER A 783 17.52 41.52 14.18
CA SER A 783 17.04 41.56 15.58
C SER A 783 17.46 42.83 16.31
N LEU A 784 18.64 43.41 16.02
CA LEU A 784 19.04 44.71 16.53
C LEU A 784 18.11 45.83 16.01
N GLN A 785 17.74 45.80 14.73
CA GLN A 785 16.78 46.74 14.16
C GLN A 785 15.41 46.60 14.84
N ASP A 786 14.91 45.38 15.03
CA ASP A 786 13.63 45.11 15.69
C ASP A 786 13.56 45.81 17.06
N VAL A 787 14.56 45.60 17.91
CA VAL A 787 14.62 46.21 19.25
C VAL A 787 14.75 47.74 19.18
N ALA A 788 15.53 48.27 18.25
CA ALA A 788 15.66 49.72 18.08
C ALA A 788 14.37 50.39 17.56
N VAL A 789 13.62 49.71 16.70
CA VAL A 789 12.32 50.20 16.18
C VAL A 789 11.21 50.05 17.21
N ASP A 790 11.18 48.95 17.96
CA ASP A 790 10.28 48.78 19.11
C ASP A 790 10.51 49.89 20.14
N GLY A 791 11.78 50.18 20.47
CA GLY A 791 12.14 51.30 21.34
C GLY A 791 11.71 52.66 20.77
N LEU A 792 11.84 52.87 19.46
CA LEU A 792 11.36 54.08 18.79
C LEU A 792 9.83 54.20 18.87
N ALA A 793 9.08 53.09 18.71
CA ALA A 793 7.62 53.10 18.81
C ALA A 793 7.16 53.51 20.22
N VAL A 794 7.84 53.04 21.27
CA VAL A 794 7.62 53.47 22.66
C VAL A 794 7.89 54.97 22.85
N ASP A 795 8.92 55.50 22.18
CA ASP A 795 9.31 56.90 22.32
C ASP A 795 8.36 57.89 21.58
N ILE A 796 7.60 57.44 20.56
CA ILE A 796 6.80 58.34 19.68
C ILE A 796 5.28 58.16 19.73
N LEU A 797 4.79 57.01 20.23
CA LEU A 797 3.37 56.66 20.26
C LEU A 797 2.73 56.96 21.61
N SER A 798 1.47 57.40 21.59
CA SER A 798 0.67 57.51 22.82
C SER A 798 0.16 56.13 23.27
N PRO A 799 -0.15 55.94 24.58
CA PRO A 799 -0.65 54.66 25.09
C PRO A 799 -1.91 54.13 24.39
N GLU A 800 -2.77 55.03 23.89
CA GLU A 800 -4.00 54.70 23.16
C GLU A 800 -3.73 54.23 21.72
N GLU A 801 -2.66 54.71 21.09
CA GLU A 801 -2.26 54.35 19.72
C GLU A 801 -1.44 53.06 19.66
N PHE A 802 -0.82 52.68 20.78
CA PHE A 802 0.18 51.62 20.88
C PHE A 802 -0.33 50.25 20.37
N GLY A 803 -1.53 49.83 20.79
CA GLY A 803 -2.10 48.54 20.39
C GLY A 803 -2.47 48.47 18.90
N LYS A 804 -3.07 49.54 18.37
CA LYS A 804 -3.53 49.60 16.97
C LYS A 804 -2.36 49.65 15.99
N ILE A 805 -1.34 50.45 16.29
CA ILE A 805 -0.18 50.64 15.42
C ILE A 805 0.71 49.39 15.42
N ASN A 806 0.88 48.72 16.56
CA ASN A 806 1.58 47.43 16.62
C ASN A 806 0.91 46.38 15.71
N GLY A 807 -0.43 46.32 15.67
CA GLY A 807 -1.16 45.45 14.72
C GLY A 807 -0.82 45.74 13.25
N PHE A 808 -0.75 47.03 12.88
CA PHE A 808 -0.32 47.43 11.54
C PHE A 808 1.16 47.13 11.25
N MET A 809 2.04 47.30 12.23
CA MET A 809 3.47 46.98 12.11
C MET A 809 3.69 45.48 11.82
N PHE A 810 3.03 44.60 12.57
CA PHE A 810 3.09 43.15 12.32
C PHE A 810 2.46 42.75 10.97
N GLY A 811 1.36 43.40 10.57
CA GLY A 811 0.78 43.25 9.23
C GLY A 811 1.77 43.66 8.12
N ALA A 812 2.49 44.76 8.32
CA ALA A 812 3.50 45.24 7.38
C ALA A 812 4.73 44.31 7.30
N LYS A 813 5.15 43.71 8.43
CA LYS A 813 6.18 42.66 8.43
C LYS A 813 5.75 41.46 7.59
N ARG A 814 4.52 40.96 7.76
CA ARG A 814 3.97 39.86 6.94
C ARG A 814 3.85 40.24 5.46
N PHE A 815 3.50 41.49 5.15
CA PHE A 815 3.54 41.99 3.78
C PHE A 815 4.96 41.96 3.18
N GLY A 816 5.97 42.37 3.93
CA GLY A 816 7.38 42.19 3.54
C GLY A 816 7.73 40.71 3.31
N THR A 817 7.27 39.82 4.19
CA THR A 817 7.45 38.36 4.05
C THR A 817 6.86 37.82 2.74
N MET A 818 5.71 38.33 2.31
CA MET A 818 5.09 37.96 1.03
C MET A 818 5.94 38.38 -0.17
N ILE A 819 6.51 39.59 -0.13
CA ILE A 819 7.42 40.09 -1.18
C ILE A 819 8.68 39.22 -1.25
N GLY A 820 9.28 38.93 -0.09
CA GLY A 820 10.49 38.10 0.00
C GLY A 820 10.27 36.64 -0.37
N GLY A 821 9.13 36.07 0.00
CA GLY A 821 8.76 34.67 -0.27
C GLY A 821 8.25 34.48 -1.69
N ALA A 822 6.98 34.80 -1.94
CA ALA A 822 6.35 34.60 -3.24
C ALA A 822 6.87 35.54 -4.33
N GLY A 823 7.18 36.79 -4.00
CA GLY A 823 7.66 37.76 -4.98
C GLY A 823 9.01 37.36 -5.58
N ILE A 824 10.03 37.20 -4.75
CA ILE A 824 11.37 36.79 -5.20
C ILE A 824 11.37 35.34 -5.69
N GLY A 825 10.66 34.44 -5.01
CA GLY A 825 10.54 33.03 -5.42
C GLY A 825 9.95 32.85 -6.81
N TYR A 826 8.94 33.64 -7.20
CA TYR A 826 8.41 33.61 -8.56
C TYR A 826 9.46 34.00 -9.62
N PHE A 827 10.30 35.00 -9.33
CA PHE A 827 11.37 35.40 -10.25
C PHE A 827 12.46 34.33 -10.39
N MET A 828 12.82 33.67 -9.28
CA MET A 828 13.78 32.55 -9.29
C MET A 828 13.24 31.36 -10.08
N GLY A 829 11.98 30.98 -9.85
CA GLY A 829 11.34 29.87 -10.56
C GLY A 829 11.14 30.12 -12.05
N LYS A 830 10.83 31.36 -12.45
CA LYS A 830 10.59 31.74 -13.85
C LYS A 830 11.88 31.84 -14.67
N TYR A 831 12.99 32.22 -14.04
CA TYR A 831 14.26 32.44 -14.71
C TYR A 831 15.34 31.53 -14.12
N THR A 832 15.64 30.43 -14.81
CA THR A 832 16.64 29.43 -14.40
C THR A 832 18.07 29.96 -14.23
N SER A 833 18.31 31.23 -14.61
CA SER A 833 19.59 31.93 -14.43
C SER A 833 19.73 32.67 -13.09
N ILE A 834 18.67 32.70 -12.28
CA ILE A 834 18.64 33.40 -10.99
C ILE A 834 18.71 32.35 -9.88
N GLY A 835 19.89 32.19 -9.28
CA GLY A 835 20.10 31.32 -8.12
C GLY A 835 19.80 32.03 -6.79
N ILE A 836 20.18 31.39 -5.68
CA ILE A 836 19.98 31.92 -4.32
C ILE A 836 20.68 33.28 -4.14
N ALA A 837 21.91 33.42 -4.65
CA ALA A 837 22.72 34.64 -4.52
C ALA A 837 22.04 35.83 -5.21
N GLU A 838 21.53 35.63 -6.42
CA GLU A 838 20.84 36.63 -7.21
C GLU A 838 19.47 36.97 -6.59
N GLY A 839 18.74 35.96 -6.09
CA GLY A 839 17.49 36.16 -5.37
C GLY A 839 17.65 37.01 -4.10
N LEU A 840 18.68 36.74 -3.29
CA LEU A 840 19.04 37.56 -2.14
C LEU A 840 19.47 38.97 -2.56
N PHE A 841 20.20 39.11 -3.66
CA PHE A 841 20.61 40.41 -4.18
C PHE A 841 19.42 41.31 -4.54
N LEU A 842 18.30 40.74 -5.00
CA LEU A 842 17.06 41.49 -5.26
C LEU A 842 16.49 42.17 -3.99
N THR A 843 16.84 41.71 -2.79
CA THR A 843 16.43 42.36 -1.54
C THR A 843 17.19 43.67 -1.27
N VAL A 844 18.42 43.81 -1.76
CA VAL A 844 19.30 44.98 -1.52
C VAL A 844 18.67 46.31 -1.96
N PRO A 845 18.20 46.47 -3.22
CA PRO A 845 17.58 47.74 -3.64
C PRO A 845 16.31 48.06 -2.83
N MET A 846 15.56 47.05 -2.40
CA MET A 846 14.37 47.23 -1.58
C MET A 846 14.72 47.73 -0.17
N LEU A 847 15.74 47.13 0.46
CA LEU A 847 16.24 47.54 1.77
C LEU A 847 16.82 48.95 1.73
N LEU A 848 17.61 49.29 0.70
CA LEU A 848 18.17 50.64 0.52
C LEU A 848 17.06 51.69 0.32
N LEU A 849 16.00 51.36 -0.44
CA LEU A 849 14.86 52.24 -0.64
C LEU A 849 14.11 52.49 0.69
N ILE A 850 13.93 51.47 1.51
CA ILE A 850 13.31 51.63 2.83
C ILE A 850 14.23 52.39 3.78
N MET A 851 15.55 52.20 3.70
CA MET A 851 16.55 52.92 4.50
C MET A 851 16.54 54.44 4.26
N CYS A 852 16.11 54.89 3.08
CA CYS A 852 15.92 56.32 2.81
C CYS A 852 14.89 56.96 3.77
N LEU A 853 13.86 56.23 4.21
CA LEU A 853 12.84 56.78 5.11
C LEU A 853 13.43 57.26 6.45
N PRO A 854 14.05 56.40 7.28
CA PRO A 854 14.70 56.85 8.51
C PRO A 854 15.89 57.78 8.21
N ALA A 855 16.59 57.65 7.07
CA ALA A 855 17.70 58.54 6.74
C ALA A 855 17.29 60.00 6.48
N PHE A 856 16.03 60.26 6.08
CA PHE A 856 15.54 61.61 5.78
C PHE A 856 14.46 62.12 6.75
N ILE A 857 14.12 61.37 7.80
CA ILE A 857 13.16 61.76 8.84
C ILE A 857 13.90 62.04 10.15
N ARG A 858 13.56 63.15 10.82
CA ARG A 858 14.07 63.47 12.17
C ARG A 858 13.19 62.81 13.23
N GLU A 859 13.80 62.26 14.29
CA GLU A 859 13.08 61.71 15.45
C GLU A 859 12.39 62.85 16.21
N ARG A 860 13.05 64.01 16.36
CA ARG A 860 12.45 65.25 16.86
C ARG A 860 12.81 66.48 15.99
N PRO A 861 11.94 67.51 15.91
CA PRO A 861 12.27 68.77 15.24
C PRO A 861 13.53 69.42 15.87
N GLY A 862 14.53 69.78 15.05
CA GLY A 862 15.79 70.42 15.49
C GLY A 862 17.04 69.53 15.53
N GLU A 863 16.90 68.21 15.44
CA GLU A 863 18.03 67.26 15.47
C GLU A 863 18.80 67.16 14.13
N LYS A 864 20.05 66.71 14.18
CA LYS A 864 20.90 66.49 12.99
C LYS A 864 20.35 65.37 12.10
N LEU A 865 20.32 65.60 10.80
CA LEU A 865 19.92 64.58 9.81
C LEU A 865 21.06 63.59 9.55
N PHE A 866 22.29 64.10 9.40
CA PHE A 866 23.54 63.35 9.25
C PHE A 866 24.61 63.89 10.21
N PRO A 867 25.70 63.15 10.50
CA PRO A 867 26.76 63.62 11.39
C PRO A 867 27.34 65.00 11.00
N TRP A 868 27.30 65.34 9.71
CA TRP A 868 27.82 66.56 9.10
C TRP A 868 26.75 67.65 8.81
N THR A 869 25.47 67.45 9.16
CA THR A 869 24.42 68.49 9.03
C THR A 869 24.28 69.33 10.30
N GLU A 870 23.75 70.55 10.18
CA GLU A 870 23.42 71.43 11.31
C GLU A 870 22.25 70.87 12.16
N GLY A 871 22.31 71.07 13.48
CA GLY A 871 21.33 70.59 14.46
C GLY A 871 21.97 70.31 15.83
N ASP A 872 21.19 70.33 16.91
CA ASP A 872 21.63 70.10 18.30
C ASP A 872 20.75 69.05 19.01
N ALA A 873 21.23 68.51 20.14
CA ALA A 873 20.48 67.55 20.94
C ALA A 873 19.31 68.24 21.69
N MET A 874 18.07 67.81 21.41
CA MET A 874 16.87 68.34 22.05
C MET A 874 16.50 67.54 23.31
N VAL A 875 16.86 68.06 24.48
CA VAL A 875 16.52 67.48 25.81
C VAL A 875 15.28 68.19 26.36
N LYS A 876 14.27 67.43 26.83
CA LYS A 876 13.09 68.01 27.50
C LYS A 876 13.53 68.80 28.74
N PRO A 877 13.12 70.06 28.93
CA PRO A 877 13.23 70.72 30.23
C PRO A 877 12.40 69.96 31.25
N SER A 878 12.98 69.59 32.39
CA SER A 878 12.23 69.00 33.49
C SER A 878 11.39 70.11 34.14
N ASN A 879 10.10 70.21 33.79
CA ASN A 879 9.18 71.01 34.58
C ASN A 879 9.02 70.34 35.95
N GLU A 880 9.45 71.03 37.00
CA GLU A 880 9.18 70.68 38.39
C GLU A 880 7.66 70.64 38.60
N VAL A 881 7.07 69.44 38.50
CA VAL A 881 5.72 69.20 38.99
C VAL A 881 5.83 69.18 40.50
N LYS A 882 5.25 70.20 41.16
CA LYS A 882 4.94 70.16 42.59
C LYS A 882 4.24 68.85 42.88
N VAL A 883 4.89 68.00 43.67
CA VAL A 883 4.32 66.77 44.22
C VAL A 883 3.01 67.17 44.90
N LYS A 884 1.87 66.92 44.24
CA LYS A 884 0.54 66.96 44.87
C LYS A 884 0.63 66.04 46.08
N ASP A 885 0.12 66.53 47.21
CA ASP A 885 0.19 65.90 48.52
C ASP A 885 0.10 64.37 48.41
N LYS A 886 1.06 63.68 49.05
CA LYS A 886 1.05 62.24 49.24
C LYS A 886 -0.35 61.85 49.69
N LEU A 887 -1.14 61.26 48.79
CA LEU A 887 -2.21 60.38 49.19
C LEU A 887 -1.52 59.32 50.05
N GLU A 888 -1.83 59.32 51.34
CA GLU A 888 -1.60 58.18 52.21
C GLU A 888 -2.42 57.02 51.64
N VAL A 889 -1.87 56.37 50.62
CA VAL A 889 -2.12 54.97 50.38
C VAL A 889 -1.74 54.31 51.69
N ALA A 890 -2.68 53.59 52.29
CA ALA A 890 -2.45 52.77 53.47
C ALA A 890 -1.44 51.67 53.12
N TRP A 891 -0.16 52.05 53.04
CA TRP A 891 0.93 51.14 53.20
C TRP A 891 0.96 50.87 54.69
N ASP A 892 0.60 49.65 55.06
CA ASP A 892 0.97 49.14 56.36
C ASP A 892 2.50 49.22 56.46
N ASP A 893 2.99 50.21 57.22
CA ASP A 893 4.38 50.39 57.63
C ASP A 893 4.85 49.27 58.57
N SER A 894 4.09 48.17 58.70
CA SER A 894 4.63 46.88 59.10
C SER A 894 5.62 46.40 58.02
N ASN A 895 6.84 46.88 58.25
CA ASN A 895 8.06 46.63 57.53
C ASN A 895 8.43 45.13 57.56
N LYS A 896 7.63 44.32 56.87
CA LYS A 896 7.76 42.87 56.65
C LYS A 896 6.72 42.45 55.60
N TRP A 897 6.94 42.83 54.33
CA TRP A 897 6.79 41.78 53.32
C TRP A 897 7.92 40.81 53.60
N ASP A 898 7.70 39.94 54.59
CA ASP A 898 8.59 38.86 54.93
C ASP A 898 8.54 37.93 53.72
N MET A 899 9.43 38.16 52.76
CA MET A 899 10.00 37.06 51.99
C MET A 899 10.90 36.26 52.93
N GLY A 900 10.30 35.78 54.03
CA GLY A 900 10.95 34.95 55.03
C GLY A 900 11.67 33.84 54.30
N ASP A 901 12.89 33.54 54.75
CA ASP A 901 13.79 32.51 54.22
C ASP A 901 13.26 31.84 52.95
N HIS A 902 13.57 32.45 51.79
CA HIS A 902 13.35 31.91 50.45
C HIS A 902 12.00 31.18 50.27
N ASN A 903 10.92 31.93 50.04
CA ASN A 903 9.66 31.33 49.58
C ASN A 903 9.89 30.51 48.30
N ALA A 904 9.39 29.26 48.30
CA ALA A 904 9.48 28.27 47.22
C ALA A 904 9.14 28.79 45.81
N LYS A 905 8.37 29.89 45.72
CA LYS A 905 7.99 30.55 44.46
C LYS A 905 9.15 31.29 43.77
N SER A 906 10.02 31.95 44.54
CA SER A 906 11.20 32.63 43.95
C SER A 906 12.24 31.61 43.47
N LEU A 907 12.48 30.58 44.28
CA LEU A 907 13.31 29.43 43.93
C LEU A 907 12.79 28.70 42.68
N SER A 908 11.48 28.61 42.49
CA SER A 908 10.91 28.01 41.27
C SER A 908 11.19 28.81 39.99
N VAL A 909 11.33 30.14 40.08
CA VAL A 909 11.74 30.98 38.94
C VAL A 909 13.22 30.76 38.62
N ASP A 910 14.09 30.75 39.63
CA ASP A 910 15.52 30.50 39.43
C ASP A 910 15.79 29.09 38.89
N ILE A 911 15.09 28.06 39.41
CA ILE A 911 15.16 26.69 38.89
C ILE A 911 14.61 26.62 37.45
N GLY A 912 13.51 27.32 37.16
CA GLY A 912 12.95 27.40 35.82
C GLY A 912 13.92 28.00 34.80
N LEU A 913 14.64 29.07 35.18
CA LEU A 913 15.68 29.68 34.34
C LEU A 913 16.86 28.74 34.10
N LEU A 914 17.26 27.94 35.10
CA LEU A 914 18.32 26.95 34.95
C LEU A 914 17.90 25.77 34.07
N ILE A 915 16.66 25.30 34.18
CA ILE A 915 16.11 24.28 33.28
C ILE A 915 16.05 24.81 31.84
N ALA A 916 15.61 26.06 31.66
CA ALA A 916 15.59 26.71 30.35
C ALA A 916 17.01 26.84 29.77
N LEU A 917 18.00 27.19 30.59
CA LEU A 917 19.41 27.22 30.20
C LEU A 917 19.93 25.84 29.82
N ASP A 918 19.59 24.80 30.59
CA ASP A 918 20.00 23.42 30.31
C ASP A 918 19.42 22.92 28.99
N LEU A 919 18.12 23.08 28.79
CA LEU A 919 17.43 22.75 27.54
C LEU A 919 18.03 23.54 26.37
N PHE A 920 18.33 24.82 26.56
CA PHE A 920 18.97 25.64 25.55
C PHE A 920 20.37 25.13 25.18
N LEU A 921 21.21 24.78 26.16
CA LEU A 921 22.55 24.22 25.90
C LEU A 921 22.46 22.85 25.24
N LEU A 922 21.48 22.04 25.64
CA LEU A 922 21.19 20.77 24.99
C LEU A 922 20.79 20.95 23.52
N LEU A 923 20.09 22.02 23.18
CA LEU A 923 19.63 22.27 21.82
C LEU A 923 20.68 22.90 20.91
N THR A 924 21.58 23.71 21.47
CA THR A 924 22.55 24.48 20.69
C THR A 924 23.90 23.79 20.54
N ILE A 925 24.43 23.25 21.63
CA ILE A 925 25.80 22.75 21.66
C ILE A 925 25.91 21.28 22.01
N ALA A 926 24.82 20.56 22.32
CA ALA A 926 24.94 19.13 22.66
C ALA A 926 25.53 18.29 21.52
N ASP A 927 25.21 18.62 20.27
CA ASP A 927 25.72 17.91 19.10
C ASP A 927 27.25 18.09 18.95
N PHE A 928 27.80 19.19 19.47
CA PHE A 928 29.23 19.53 19.35
C PHE A 928 30.03 19.27 20.63
N ALA A 929 29.49 19.68 21.78
CA ALA A 929 30.11 19.58 23.10
C ALA A 929 29.75 18.28 23.84
N GLY A 930 28.70 17.57 23.40
CA GLY A 930 28.17 16.37 24.07
C GLY A 930 27.14 16.69 25.15
N ARG A 931 26.03 15.92 25.19
CA ARG A 931 24.89 16.13 26.13
C ARG A 931 25.31 16.24 27.59
N LEU A 932 26.29 15.45 28.02
CA LEU A 932 26.83 15.48 29.39
C LEU A 932 27.46 16.84 29.74
N TRP A 933 28.18 17.45 28.80
CA TRP A 933 28.85 18.73 29.03
C TRP A 933 27.87 19.89 29.12
N CYS A 934 26.72 19.82 28.45
CA CYS A 934 25.63 20.79 28.61
C CYS A 934 25.15 20.83 30.07
N HIS A 935 24.86 19.67 30.66
CA HIS A 935 24.46 19.58 32.07
C HIS A 935 25.56 20.08 33.01
N ILE A 936 26.83 19.76 32.74
CA ILE A 936 27.98 20.24 33.53
C ILE A 936 28.09 21.78 33.45
N LEU A 937 27.91 22.36 32.26
CA LEU A 937 27.93 23.81 32.04
C LEU A 937 26.75 24.49 32.74
N THR A 938 25.55 23.92 32.69
CA THR A 938 24.39 24.41 33.44
C THR A 938 24.65 24.38 34.94
N LEU A 939 25.18 23.28 35.45
CA LEU A 939 25.47 23.12 36.88
C LEU A 939 26.59 24.07 37.32
N GLY A 940 27.60 24.29 36.47
CA GLY A 940 28.63 25.30 36.63
C GLY A 940 28.08 26.74 36.62
N ALA A 941 27.19 27.06 35.69
CA ALA A 941 26.49 28.34 35.62
C ALA A 941 25.58 28.56 36.83
N ALA A 942 24.88 27.52 37.31
CA ALA A 942 24.10 27.55 38.53
C ALA A 942 24.98 27.83 39.75
N MET A 943 26.11 27.14 39.89
CA MET A 943 27.09 27.39 40.95
C MET A 943 27.68 28.80 40.88
N ALA A 944 27.97 29.32 39.68
CA ALA A 944 28.47 30.68 39.48
C ALA A 944 27.39 31.75 39.77
N TYR A 945 26.15 31.50 39.35
CA TYR A 945 25.00 32.38 39.60
C TYR A 945 24.71 32.47 41.10
N PHE A 946 24.51 31.33 41.77
CA PHE A 946 24.20 31.28 43.20
C PHE A 946 25.38 31.60 44.11
N GLY A 947 26.61 31.31 43.67
CA GLY A 947 27.83 31.44 44.48
C GLY A 947 28.64 32.74 44.26
N LEU A 948 28.69 33.27 43.03
CA LEU A 948 29.56 34.41 42.68
C LEU A 948 28.77 35.67 42.30
N LEU A 949 27.75 35.56 41.45
CA LEU A 949 27.06 36.71 40.88
C LEU A 949 25.99 37.28 41.82
N ARG A 950 25.37 36.43 42.65
CA ARG A 950 24.33 36.79 43.63
C ARG A 950 24.70 37.93 44.58
N ASN A 951 25.99 38.09 44.89
CA ASN A 951 26.51 39.12 45.81
C ASN A 951 27.37 40.20 45.11
N SER A 952 27.50 40.16 43.78
CA SER A 952 28.34 41.09 43.02
C SER A 952 27.53 42.24 42.40
N THR A 953 28.01 43.48 42.51
CA THR A 953 27.34 44.69 41.97
C THR A 953 27.15 44.64 40.45
N PHE A 954 28.05 43.98 39.72
CA PHE A 954 27.97 43.84 38.26
C PHE A 954 26.81 42.91 37.83
N GLY A 955 26.63 41.76 38.51
CA GLY A 955 25.51 40.85 38.25
C GLY A 955 24.15 41.44 38.64
N LEU A 956 24.12 42.28 39.68
CA LEU A 956 22.93 43.01 40.13
C LEU A 956 22.46 44.10 39.15
N GLN A 957 23.37 44.70 38.37
CA GLN A 957 23.07 45.78 37.42
C GLN A 957 22.85 45.30 35.97
N ALA A 958 23.48 44.20 35.55
CA ALA A 958 23.44 43.74 34.16
C ALA A 958 22.09 43.10 33.75
N PHE A 959 21.36 42.52 34.71
CA PHE A 959 20.10 41.80 34.43
C PHE A 959 18.95 42.15 35.37
N ASP A 960 19.17 42.98 36.40
CA ASP A 960 18.20 43.30 37.46
C ASP A 960 17.39 42.06 37.92
N LEU A 961 18.07 40.95 38.23
CA LEU A 961 17.47 39.67 38.68
C LEU A 961 17.57 39.46 40.20
N ALA A 962 17.90 40.49 40.96
CA ALA A 962 18.07 40.41 42.41
C ALA A 962 16.73 40.10 43.11
N PRO A 963 16.53 38.96 43.80
CA PRO A 963 15.23 38.59 44.37
C PRO A 963 14.68 39.62 45.35
N VAL A 964 15.56 40.37 46.03
CA VAL A 964 15.18 41.32 47.10
C VAL A 964 14.81 42.71 46.57
N LYS A 965 15.16 43.07 45.33
CA LYS A 965 14.97 44.43 44.78
C LYS A 965 14.44 44.51 43.33
N SER A 966 14.49 43.41 42.58
CA SER A 966 14.09 43.38 41.17
C SER A 966 12.58 43.47 41.01
N ASP A 967 12.13 44.46 40.25
CA ASP A 967 10.72 44.63 39.91
C ASP A 967 10.27 43.62 38.83
N ILE A 968 11.19 43.11 38.00
CA ILE A 968 10.89 42.06 37.01
C ILE A 968 10.69 40.68 37.67
N VAL A 969 11.49 40.34 38.68
CA VAL A 969 11.33 39.08 39.45
C VAL A 969 10.00 39.08 40.20
N LYS A 970 9.60 40.22 40.78
CA LYS A 970 8.27 40.37 41.40
C LYS A 970 7.16 40.14 40.38
N ALA A 971 7.25 40.78 39.21
CA ALA A 971 6.25 40.59 38.14
C ALA A 971 6.14 39.12 37.70
N LEU A 972 7.28 38.44 37.48
CA LEU A 972 7.30 37.04 37.02
C LEU A 972 6.96 36.01 38.11
N SER A 973 7.05 36.38 39.39
CA SER A 973 6.65 35.50 40.50
C SER A 973 5.14 35.26 40.60
N LEU A 974 4.35 36.07 39.89
CA LEU A 974 2.90 35.90 39.80
C LEU A 974 2.53 34.77 38.84
N ARG A 975 1.40 34.11 39.15
CA ARG A 975 0.92 32.96 38.38
C ARG A 975 0.66 33.30 36.91
N ALA A 976 -0.07 34.38 36.61
CA ALA A 976 -0.45 34.71 35.25
C ALA A 976 0.77 35.02 34.36
N PRO A 977 1.77 35.81 34.78
CA PRO A 977 3.01 35.99 34.06
C PRO A 977 3.82 34.71 33.81
N LEU A 978 3.93 33.84 34.82
CA LEU A 978 4.63 32.55 34.68
C LEU A 978 3.93 31.63 33.65
N VAL A 979 2.60 31.55 33.72
CA VAL A 979 1.78 30.83 32.73
C VAL A 979 1.93 31.47 31.35
N GLY A 980 2.08 32.80 31.28
CA GLY A 980 2.37 33.52 30.04
C GLY A 980 3.68 33.09 29.36
N ILE A 981 4.74 32.80 30.13
CA ILE A 981 6.00 32.27 29.59
C ILE A 981 5.79 30.90 28.95
N ILE A 982 5.10 29.99 29.66
CA ILE A 982 4.79 28.64 29.15
C ILE A 982 3.96 28.74 27.88
N LEU A 983 2.94 29.61 27.89
CA LEU A 983 2.08 29.85 26.74
C LEU A 983 2.88 30.38 25.54
N ALA A 984 3.80 31.33 25.76
CA ALA A 984 4.68 31.84 24.72
C ALA A 984 5.55 30.73 24.11
N MET A 985 6.16 29.87 24.92
CA MET A 985 6.96 28.74 24.41
C MET A 985 6.13 27.75 23.60
N LEU A 986 4.89 27.47 24.00
CA LEU A 986 4.01 26.54 23.27
C LEU A 986 3.47 27.11 21.95
N THR A 987 3.33 28.44 21.85
CA THR A 987 2.59 29.10 20.75
C THR A 987 3.13 28.78 19.36
N TYR A 988 4.45 28.67 19.22
CA TYR A 988 5.11 28.39 17.93
C TYR A 988 5.89 27.07 17.93
N PHE A 989 5.68 26.21 18.92
CA PHE A 989 6.37 24.92 18.97
C PHE A 989 6.07 24.05 17.72
N TRP A 990 4.87 24.17 17.14
CA TRP A 990 4.45 23.46 15.93
C TRP A 990 5.20 23.86 14.64
N GLU A 991 6.06 24.89 14.67
CA GLU A 991 6.82 25.34 13.49
C GLU A 991 7.79 24.28 12.94
N PHE A 992 8.01 23.16 13.65
CA PHE A 992 8.66 21.98 13.09
C PHE A 992 7.99 21.45 11.81
N LEU A 993 6.69 21.73 11.61
CA LEU A 993 5.97 21.38 10.39
C LEU A 993 6.44 22.17 9.16
N ILE A 994 7.09 23.33 9.33
CA ILE A 994 7.56 24.15 8.20
C ILE A 994 8.53 23.36 7.30
N PRO A 995 9.65 22.82 7.81
CA PRO A 995 10.55 22.00 6.98
C PRO A 995 9.92 20.66 6.57
N VAL A 996 9.13 20.01 7.44
CA VAL A 996 8.51 18.69 7.16
C VAL A 996 7.51 18.78 6.00
N LEU A 997 6.60 19.76 6.02
CA LEU A 997 5.64 19.95 4.94
C LEU A 997 6.34 20.33 3.63
N ASN A 998 7.44 21.07 3.69
CA ASN A 998 8.17 21.47 2.49
C ASN A 998 8.71 20.24 1.73
N VAL A 999 9.36 19.33 2.47
CA VAL A 999 9.86 18.06 1.94
C VAL A 999 8.72 17.19 1.44
N LEU A 1000 7.65 17.02 2.22
CA LEU A 1000 6.46 16.27 1.83
C LEU A 1000 5.90 16.75 0.49
N PHE A 1001 5.62 18.05 0.34
CA PHE A 1001 4.98 18.56 -0.87
C PHE A 1001 5.90 18.54 -2.09
N ILE A 1002 7.18 18.89 -1.92
CA ILE A 1002 8.11 19.02 -3.06
C ILE A 1002 8.72 17.67 -3.47
N GLN A 1003 9.23 16.89 -2.51
CA GLN A 1003 9.95 15.65 -2.82
C GLN A 1003 8.99 14.46 -2.98
N ASN A 1004 7.95 14.34 -2.13
CA ASN A 1004 7.07 13.17 -2.15
C ASN A 1004 5.84 13.37 -3.03
N LEU A 1005 5.21 14.56 -3.00
CA LEU A 1005 3.99 14.85 -3.77
C LEU A 1005 4.25 15.53 -5.13
N GLY A 1006 5.51 15.74 -5.49
CA GLY A 1006 5.91 16.27 -6.81
C GLY A 1006 5.45 17.72 -7.09
N TRP A 1007 5.36 18.56 -6.05
CA TRP A 1007 5.13 19.99 -6.24
C TRP A 1007 6.40 20.68 -6.73
N THR A 1008 6.23 21.66 -7.63
CA THR A 1008 7.36 22.53 -7.96
C THR A 1008 7.61 23.51 -6.81
N ASP A 1009 8.88 23.87 -6.59
CA ASP A 1009 9.28 24.89 -5.61
C ASP A 1009 8.51 26.22 -5.82
N THR A 1010 8.30 26.59 -7.08
CA THR A 1010 7.60 27.81 -7.49
C THR A 1010 6.13 27.78 -7.12
N GLU A 1011 5.44 26.67 -7.41
CA GLU A 1011 4.04 26.47 -7.06
C GLU A 1011 3.86 26.45 -5.55
N TYR A 1012 4.71 25.69 -4.84
CA TYR A 1012 4.66 25.61 -3.38
C TYR A 1012 4.87 26.98 -2.72
N VAL A 1013 5.86 27.76 -3.19
CA VAL A 1013 6.15 29.10 -2.67
C VAL A 1013 5.05 30.11 -2.99
N LEU A 1014 4.39 30.01 -4.15
CA LEU A 1014 3.24 30.87 -4.47
C LEU A 1014 2.06 30.62 -3.51
N VAL A 1015 1.84 29.38 -3.10
CA VAL A 1015 0.79 29.05 -2.12
C VAL A 1015 1.22 29.47 -0.71
N THR A 1016 2.34 28.96 -0.22
CA THR A 1016 2.78 29.13 1.19
C THR A 1016 3.35 30.51 1.49
N GLY A 1017 4.15 31.08 0.60
CA GLY A 1017 4.74 32.42 0.72
C GLY A 1017 3.85 33.54 0.16
N GLY A 1018 2.78 33.21 -0.57
CA GLY A 1018 1.88 34.16 -1.21
C GLY A 1018 0.48 34.18 -0.59
N TRP A 1019 -0.38 33.24 -1.01
CA TRP A 1019 -1.77 33.18 -0.58
C TRP A 1019 -1.95 32.93 0.92
N ALA A 1020 -1.17 32.01 1.50
CA ALA A 1020 -1.15 31.74 2.93
C ALA A 1020 -0.70 32.97 3.75
N VAL A 1021 0.32 33.71 3.28
CA VAL A 1021 0.75 34.96 3.95
C VAL A 1021 -0.33 36.04 3.84
N THR A 1022 -1.01 36.13 2.70
CA THR A 1022 -2.15 37.06 2.50
C THR A 1022 -3.29 36.75 3.47
N ALA A 1023 -3.62 35.46 3.62
CA ALA A 1023 -4.58 34.99 4.61
C ALA A 1023 -4.11 35.31 6.04
N GLY A 1024 -2.82 35.16 6.35
CA GLY A 1024 -2.23 35.57 7.64
C GLY A 1024 -2.32 37.07 7.93
N ILE A 1025 -2.19 37.94 6.92
CA ILE A 1025 -2.41 39.40 7.07
C ILE A 1025 -3.87 39.68 7.43
N ALA A 1026 -4.81 39.07 6.72
CA ALA A 1026 -6.24 39.19 7.02
C ALA A 1026 -6.56 38.67 8.43
N GLY A 1027 -5.98 37.53 8.82
CA GLY A 1027 -6.11 36.95 10.15
C GLY A 1027 -5.58 37.85 11.25
N THR A 1028 -4.43 38.51 11.05
CA THR A 1028 -3.83 39.43 12.02
C THR A 1028 -4.72 40.66 12.24
N ILE A 1029 -5.24 41.26 11.16
CA ILE A 1029 -6.11 42.44 11.25
C ILE A 1029 -7.46 42.08 11.89
N LEU A 1030 -8.12 41.03 11.39
CA LEU A 1030 -9.42 40.61 11.90
C LEU A 1030 -9.32 40.07 13.33
N GLY A 1031 -8.29 39.27 13.62
CA GLY A 1031 -8.03 38.72 14.95
C GLY A 1031 -7.87 39.81 15.99
N GLY A 1032 -7.10 40.87 15.70
CA GLY A 1032 -6.95 42.02 16.59
C GLY A 1032 -8.28 42.74 16.86
N ILE A 1033 -9.04 43.05 15.80
CA ILE A 1033 -10.35 43.73 15.92
C ILE A 1033 -11.34 42.90 16.78
N ILE A 1034 -11.38 41.59 16.55
CA ILE A 1034 -12.28 40.68 17.27
C ILE A 1034 -11.80 40.52 18.73
N ALA A 1035 -10.49 40.43 18.96
CA ALA A 1035 -9.89 40.35 20.29
C ALA A 1035 -10.21 41.57 21.16
N ASP A 1036 -10.20 42.77 20.58
CA ASP A 1036 -10.56 43.99 21.30
C ASP A 1036 -12.04 43.99 21.72
N LYS A 1037 -12.93 43.53 20.81
CA LYS A 1037 -14.38 43.50 21.06
C LYS A 1037 -14.79 42.43 22.08
N TYR A 1038 -14.27 41.21 21.93
CA TYR A 1038 -14.73 40.04 22.69
C TYR A 1038 -13.76 39.58 23.78
N GLY A 1039 -12.57 40.17 23.85
CA GLY A 1039 -11.51 39.89 24.82
C GLY A 1039 -10.44 38.94 24.28
N ALA A 1040 -9.18 39.36 24.35
CA ALA A 1040 -8.00 38.65 23.83
C ALA A 1040 -7.91 37.18 24.25
N ARG A 1041 -8.18 36.85 25.51
CA ARG A 1041 -8.11 35.46 26.03
C ARG A 1041 -9.12 34.52 25.36
N ARG A 1042 -10.35 34.98 25.09
CA ARG A 1042 -11.40 34.16 24.48
C ARG A 1042 -11.11 33.91 23.00
N ILE A 1043 -10.67 34.97 22.31
CA ILE A 1043 -10.38 34.94 20.89
C ILE A 1043 -9.12 34.15 20.59
N ALA A 1044 -8.08 34.26 21.43
CA ALA A 1044 -6.91 33.39 21.39
C ALA A 1044 -7.31 31.90 21.55
N SER A 1045 -8.21 31.57 22.47
CA SER A 1045 -8.68 30.18 22.66
C SER A 1045 -9.44 29.65 21.46
N LEU A 1046 -10.34 30.45 20.87
CA LEU A 1046 -11.09 30.05 19.67
C LEU A 1046 -10.15 29.78 18.50
N PHE A 1047 -9.25 30.72 18.21
CA PHE A 1047 -8.34 30.57 17.07
C PHE A 1047 -7.26 29.52 17.31
N ALA A 1048 -6.86 29.24 18.55
CA ALA A 1048 -6.01 28.09 18.87
C ALA A 1048 -6.69 26.76 18.47
N VAL A 1049 -7.96 26.58 18.85
CA VAL A 1049 -8.74 25.39 18.47
C VAL A 1049 -8.92 25.30 16.96
N LEU A 1050 -9.30 26.40 16.29
CA LEU A 1050 -9.48 26.41 14.84
C LEU A 1050 -8.18 26.12 14.08
N THR A 1051 -7.05 26.64 14.56
CA THR A 1051 -5.72 26.34 13.97
C THR A 1051 -5.39 24.86 14.13
N GLY A 1052 -5.53 24.31 15.34
CA GLY A 1052 -5.29 22.89 15.59
C GLY A 1052 -6.16 21.99 14.71
N LEU A 1053 -7.47 22.27 14.65
CA LEU A 1053 -8.41 21.53 13.80
C LEU A 1053 -8.04 21.61 12.31
N SER A 1054 -7.63 22.77 11.81
CA SER A 1054 -7.20 22.89 10.41
C SER A 1054 -5.94 22.08 10.09
N ILE A 1055 -5.00 21.97 11.03
CA ILE A 1055 -3.81 21.11 10.89
C ILE A 1055 -4.21 19.63 10.93
N PHE A 1056 -5.14 19.25 11.82
CA PHE A 1056 -5.71 17.89 11.81
C PHE A 1056 -6.41 17.56 10.50
N THR A 1057 -7.13 18.51 9.91
CA THR A 1057 -7.78 18.28 8.61
C THR A 1057 -6.77 18.00 7.51
N ILE A 1058 -5.57 18.62 7.54
CA ILE A 1058 -4.50 18.28 6.61
C ILE A 1058 -4.04 16.84 6.81
N ALA A 1059 -3.82 16.41 8.06
CA ALA A 1059 -3.41 15.03 8.35
C ALA A 1059 -4.48 14.00 7.93
N LEU A 1060 -5.75 14.25 8.25
CA LEU A 1060 -6.85 13.36 7.91
C LEU A 1060 -7.15 13.31 6.40
N ALA A 1061 -6.66 14.27 5.63
CA ALA A 1061 -6.80 14.33 4.19
C ALA A 1061 -5.61 13.68 3.45
N GLU A 1062 -4.84 12.79 4.11
CA GLU A 1062 -3.70 12.07 3.52
C GLU A 1062 -4.00 11.47 2.14
N PRO A 1063 -5.10 10.75 1.94
CA PRO A 1063 -5.41 10.18 0.63
C PRO A 1063 -5.78 11.23 -0.45
N LEU A 1064 -6.05 12.46 -0.03
CA LEU A 1064 -6.34 13.60 -0.91
C LEU A 1064 -5.12 14.51 -1.13
N TRP A 1065 -3.95 14.16 -0.60
CA TRP A 1065 -2.74 15.00 -0.74
C TRP A 1065 -2.30 15.19 -2.19
N GLU A 1066 -2.57 14.22 -3.07
CA GLU A 1066 -2.30 14.35 -4.50
C GLU A 1066 -3.24 15.35 -5.19
N ASN A 1067 -4.42 15.60 -4.61
CA ASN A 1067 -5.36 16.57 -5.16
C ASN A 1067 -4.90 18.01 -4.85
N ARG A 1068 -4.19 18.59 -5.83
CA ARG A 1068 -3.62 19.95 -5.75
C ARG A 1068 -4.63 21.02 -5.32
N LYS A 1069 -5.89 20.93 -5.74
CA LYS A 1069 -6.92 21.94 -5.39
C LYS A 1069 -7.33 21.86 -3.92
N VAL A 1070 -7.45 20.65 -3.37
CA VAL A 1070 -7.81 20.44 -1.96
C VAL A 1070 -6.68 20.93 -1.07
N MET A 1071 -5.44 20.52 -1.38
CA MET A 1071 -4.25 20.94 -0.63
C MET A 1071 -4.03 22.44 -0.68
N TRP A 1072 -4.27 23.08 -1.83
CA TRP A 1072 -4.21 24.54 -1.94
C TRP A 1072 -5.09 25.25 -0.89
N TRP A 1073 -6.34 24.82 -0.73
CA TRP A 1073 -7.26 25.42 0.25
C TRP A 1073 -6.86 25.14 1.69
N LEU A 1074 -6.45 23.90 1.99
CA LEU A 1074 -6.05 23.53 3.35
C LEU A 1074 -4.77 24.26 3.81
N ILE A 1075 -3.81 24.45 2.91
CA ILE A 1075 -2.57 25.20 3.20
C ILE A 1075 -2.85 26.70 3.43
N VAL A 1076 -3.85 27.26 2.75
CA VAL A 1076 -4.18 28.70 2.86
C VAL A 1076 -5.01 29.03 4.12
N ILE A 1077 -5.82 28.09 4.63
CA ILE A 1077 -6.76 28.38 5.71
C ILE A 1077 -6.11 28.38 7.10
N TYR A 1078 -5.18 27.46 7.39
CA TYR A 1078 -4.58 27.35 8.73
C TYR A 1078 -3.75 28.59 9.15
N PRO A 1079 -3.00 29.28 8.26
CA PRO A 1079 -2.23 30.47 8.61
C PRO A 1079 -3.11 31.66 8.98
N PHE A 1080 -4.34 31.74 8.43
CA PHE A 1080 -5.33 32.75 8.83
C PHE A 1080 -5.67 32.61 10.33
N PHE A 1081 -6.03 31.40 10.76
CA PHE A 1081 -6.35 31.13 12.16
C PHE A 1081 -5.13 31.29 13.06
N GLY A 1082 -3.96 30.78 12.64
CA GLY A 1082 -2.72 30.90 13.41
C GLY A 1082 -2.31 32.35 13.64
N ALA A 1083 -2.44 33.21 12.61
CA ALA A 1083 -2.14 34.63 12.72
C ALA A 1083 -3.13 35.38 13.63
N ALA A 1084 -4.43 35.07 13.52
CA ALA A 1084 -5.46 35.63 14.39
C ALA A 1084 -5.27 35.21 15.86
N MET A 1085 -4.82 33.98 16.11
CA MET A 1085 -4.40 33.54 17.43
C MET A 1085 -3.18 34.31 17.93
N GLY A 1086 -2.12 34.41 17.12
CA GLY A 1086 -0.87 35.05 17.51
C GLY A 1086 -1.05 36.49 17.96
N ILE A 1087 -1.81 37.31 17.21
CA ILE A 1087 -2.08 38.70 17.61
C ILE A 1087 -2.92 38.80 18.88
N SER A 1088 -3.86 37.86 19.08
CA SER A 1088 -4.68 37.79 20.28
C SER A 1088 -3.84 37.44 21.52
N LEU A 1089 -2.86 36.54 21.36
CA LEU A 1089 -1.91 36.18 22.42
C LEU A 1089 -0.96 37.32 22.75
N ILE A 1090 -0.47 38.05 21.75
CA ILE A 1090 0.35 39.26 21.97
C ILE A 1090 -0.44 40.30 22.79
N SER A 1091 -1.70 40.55 22.43
CA SER A 1091 -2.59 41.44 23.22
C SER A 1091 -2.83 40.91 24.64
N LEU A 1092 -2.93 39.60 24.83
CA LEU A 1092 -3.02 38.98 26.15
C LEU A 1092 -1.74 39.19 26.97
N PHE A 1093 -0.55 39.02 26.38
CA PHE A 1093 0.73 39.25 27.06
C PHE A 1093 0.92 40.71 27.47
N MET A 1094 0.41 41.67 26.69
CA MET A 1094 0.40 43.08 27.08
C MET A 1094 -0.49 43.33 28.32
N ASN A 1095 -1.66 42.68 28.40
CA ASN A 1095 -2.51 42.74 29.59
C ASN A 1095 -1.87 42.02 30.79
N VAL A 1096 -1.11 40.96 30.49
CA VAL A 1096 -0.15 40.21 31.31
C VAL A 1096 0.76 41.06 32.21
N THR A 1097 1.20 42.14 31.59
CA THR A 1097 2.46 42.80 31.86
C THR A 1097 2.27 43.93 32.86
N TRP A 1098 3.20 44.07 33.80
CA TRP A 1098 3.19 45.16 34.75
C TRP A 1098 3.73 46.43 34.08
N PRO A 1099 2.99 47.56 34.08
CA PRO A 1099 3.42 48.77 33.38
C PRO A 1099 4.83 49.25 33.76
N LYS A 1100 5.19 49.15 35.05
CA LYS A 1100 6.49 49.59 35.59
C LYS A 1100 7.71 48.91 34.95
N VAL A 1101 7.60 47.64 34.57
CA VAL A 1101 8.68 46.84 33.92
C VAL A 1101 8.26 46.33 32.55
N GLY A 1102 7.32 47.04 31.91
CA GLY A 1102 6.54 46.48 30.83
C GLY A 1102 7.35 46.14 29.58
N ALA A 1103 8.31 47.01 29.21
CA ALA A 1103 9.18 46.78 28.07
C ALA A 1103 10.02 45.49 28.22
N THR A 1104 10.65 45.31 29.37
CA THR A 1104 11.50 44.13 29.66
C THR A 1104 10.67 42.85 29.73
N GLN A 1105 9.54 42.88 30.44
CA GLN A 1105 8.65 41.72 30.59
C GLN A 1105 8.03 41.31 29.25
N PHE A 1106 7.59 42.27 28.44
CA PHE A 1106 7.03 42.00 27.11
C PHE A 1106 8.08 41.47 26.14
N THR A 1107 9.28 42.05 26.15
CA THR A 1107 10.42 41.56 25.34
C THR A 1107 10.77 40.13 25.69
N LEU A 1108 10.67 39.75 26.98
CA LEU A 1108 10.87 38.37 27.42
C LEU A 1108 9.82 37.41 26.82
N TYR A 1109 8.53 37.77 26.81
CA TYR A 1109 7.52 36.93 26.13
C TYR A 1109 7.83 36.76 24.64
N MET A 1110 8.24 37.83 23.96
CA MET A 1110 8.61 37.77 22.54
C MET A 1110 9.85 36.89 22.30
N ALA A 1111 10.84 36.93 23.19
CA ALA A 1111 11.98 36.04 23.14
C ALA A 1111 11.59 34.57 23.36
N MET A 1112 10.65 34.30 24.28
CA MET A 1112 10.14 32.95 24.54
C MET A 1112 9.29 32.38 23.40
N LEU A 1113 8.55 33.23 22.69
CA LEU A 1113 7.88 32.86 21.43
C LEU A 1113 8.89 32.35 20.40
N ASN A 1114 9.98 33.09 20.20
CA ASN A 1114 11.05 32.69 19.26
C ASN A 1114 11.77 31.42 19.74
N PHE A 1115 11.93 31.23 21.06
CA PHE A 1115 12.54 30.02 21.60
C PHE A 1115 11.68 28.78 21.32
N GLY A 1116 10.36 28.88 21.49
CA GLY A 1116 9.42 27.82 21.13
C GLY A 1116 9.52 27.42 19.65
N ALA A 1117 9.53 28.41 18.75
CA ALA A 1117 9.72 28.21 17.32
C ALA A 1117 11.03 27.48 16.99
N LEU A 1118 12.16 27.96 17.53
CA LEU A 1118 13.47 27.35 17.33
C LEU A 1118 13.54 25.91 17.84
N PHE A 1119 12.96 25.65 19.01
CA PHE A 1119 12.89 24.30 19.55
C PHE A 1119 12.11 23.37 18.61
N GLY A 1120 10.99 23.84 18.06
CA GLY A 1120 10.26 23.13 17.00
C GLY A 1120 11.15 22.83 15.79
N LEU A 1121 11.79 23.85 15.20
CA LEU A 1121 12.64 23.67 14.02
C LEU A 1121 13.76 22.64 14.22
N LYS A 1122 14.36 22.57 15.41
CA LYS A 1122 15.38 21.57 15.75
C LYS A 1122 14.80 20.15 15.89
N MET A 1123 13.55 20.03 16.33
CA MET A 1123 12.84 18.76 16.48
C MET A 1123 12.28 18.20 15.17
N ALA A 1124 12.26 18.99 14.08
CA ALA A 1124 11.75 18.55 12.78
C ALA A 1124 12.38 17.23 12.30
N GLY A 1125 13.71 17.09 12.40
CA GLY A 1125 14.39 15.85 12.02
C GLY A 1125 14.05 14.65 12.90
N TYR A 1126 13.88 14.87 14.21
CA TYR A 1126 13.43 13.80 15.12
C TYR A 1126 12.04 13.29 14.74
N PHE A 1127 11.12 14.18 14.35
CA PHE A 1127 9.79 13.76 13.95
C PHE A 1127 9.77 13.08 12.57
N GLU A 1128 10.55 13.59 11.62
CA GLU A 1128 10.73 12.99 10.28
C GLU A 1128 11.32 11.56 10.35
N GLU A 1129 12.29 11.31 11.24
CA GLU A 1129 12.94 9.99 11.36
C GLU A 1129 12.12 8.95 12.14
N ASN A 1130 11.30 9.38 13.11
CA ASN A 1130 10.63 8.47 14.04
C ASN A 1130 9.12 8.30 13.80
N PHE A 1131 8.50 9.15 12.98
CA PHE A 1131 7.05 9.14 12.76
C PHE A 1131 6.71 9.34 11.28
N THR A 1132 5.56 8.82 10.86
CA THR A 1132 5.00 9.11 9.53
C THR A 1132 4.64 10.59 9.39
N TYR A 1133 4.52 11.08 8.15
CA TYR A 1133 4.10 12.46 7.88
C TYR A 1133 2.75 12.79 8.51
N THR A 1134 1.78 11.88 8.40
CA THR A 1134 0.45 12.02 9.00
C THR A 1134 0.53 12.18 10.51
N THR A 1135 1.22 11.27 11.20
CA THR A 1135 1.41 11.34 12.65
C THR A 1135 2.15 12.62 13.07
N THR A 1136 3.15 13.03 12.30
CA THR A 1136 3.90 14.27 12.55
C THR A 1136 3.01 15.52 12.46
N ILE A 1137 2.14 15.60 11.44
CA ILE A 1137 1.15 16.68 11.29
C ILE A 1137 0.14 16.65 12.44
N MET A 1138 -0.32 15.47 12.86
CA MET A 1138 -1.23 15.32 14.01
C MET A 1138 -0.58 15.78 15.33
N ILE A 1139 0.69 15.45 15.57
CA ILE A 1139 1.45 15.95 16.73
C ILE A 1139 1.49 17.48 16.69
N GLY A 1140 1.69 18.10 15.53
CA GLY A 1140 1.66 19.55 15.38
C GLY A 1140 0.29 20.15 15.72
N GLY A 1141 -0.79 19.51 15.25
CA GLY A 1141 -2.17 19.87 15.61
C GLY A 1141 -2.44 19.77 17.12
N THR A 1142 -1.98 18.69 17.77
CA THR A 1142 -2.09 18.53 19.22
C THR A 1142 -1.32 19.59 19.98
N CYS A 1143 -0.07 19.87 19.61
CA CYS A 1143 0.73 20.93 20.24
C CYS A 1143 -0.01 22.26 20.21
N GLN A 1144 -0.68 22.55 19.10
CA GLN A 1144 -1.47 23.75 18.93
C GLN A 1144 -2.71 23.78 19.85
N LEU A 1145 -3.39 22.65 20.03
CA LEU A 1145 -4.55 22.54 20.92
C LEU A 1145 -4.19 22.69 22.40
N LEU A 1146 -2.96 22.35 22.81
CA LEU A 1146 -2.49 22.52 24.20
C LEU A 1146 -2.55 23.99 24.66
N ILE A 1147 -2.43 24.96 23.73
CA ILE A 1147 -2.59 26.38 24.01
C ILE A 1147 -3.96 26.66 24.63
N ALA A 1148 -5.03 26.08 24.06
CA ALA A 1148 -6.40 26.23 24.56
C ALA A 1148 -6.58 25.61 25.96
N PHE A 1149 -5.77 24.61 26.33
CA PHE A 1149 -5.78 24.01 27.67
C PHE A 1149 -5.06 24.86 28.72
N VAL A 1150 -4.03 25.63 28.33
CA VAL A 1150 -3.27 26.49 29.26
C VAL A 1150 -3.98 27.84 29.50
N LEU A 1151 -4.67 28.37 28.50
CA LEU A 1151 -5.40 29.65 28.56
C LEU A 1151 -6.42 29.83 29.71
N PRO A 1152 -7.13 28.81 30.22
CA PRO A 1152 -8.02 28.97 31.38
C PRO A 1152 -7.29 29.37 32.67
N PHE A 1153 -6.00 29.06 32.77
CA PHE A 1153 -5.19 29.29 33.97
C PHE A 1153 -4.57 30.69 34.02
N ILE A 1154 -4.70 31.48 32.95
CA ILE A 1154 -4.22 32.86 32.92
C ILE A 1154 -5.34 33.82 33.32
N ASP A 1155 -5.08 34.65 34.33
CA ASP A 1155 -5.93 35.76 34.73
C ASP A 1155 -5.35 37.07 34.17
N PRO A 1156 -5.95 37.67 33.12
CA PRO A 1156 -5.44 38.88 32.49
C PRO A 1156 -5.31 40.08 33.44
N GLY A 1157 -6.07 40.11 34.55
CA GLY A 1157 -6.07 41.22 35.50
C GLY A 1157 -5.18 41.00 36.72
N GLN A 1158 -4.52 39.84 36.87
CA GLN A 1158 -3.82 39.49 38.10
C GLN A 1158 -2.69 40.48 38.43
N THR A 1159 -1.84 40.76 37.46
CA THR A 1159 -0.65 41.60 37.64
C THR A 1159 -1.02 43.00 38.11
N ARG A 1160 -2.01 43.63 37.48
CA ARG A 1160 -2.48 44.98 37.85
C ARG A 1160 -3.19 44.99 39.21
N ARG A 1161 -3.90 43.92 39.55
CA ARG A 1161 -4.61 43.80 40.84
C ARG A 1161 -3.67 43.57 42.02
N GLU A 1162 -2.59 42.81 41.83
CA GLU A 1162 -1.66 42.45 42.90
C GLU A 1162 -0.48 43.42 43.04
N LEU A 1163 -0.04 44.08 41.96
CA LEU A 1163 1.13 44.98 41.96
C LEU A 1163 0.79 46.46 41.73
N GLY A 1164 -0.49 46.80 41.47
CA GLY A 1164 -0.93 48.18 41.22
C GLY A 1164 -0.63 48.69 39.80
N ASN A 1165 -1.11 49.91 39.51
CA ASN A 1165 -1.00 50.58 38.22
C ASN A 1165 0.03 51.72 38.20
N ASP A 1166 0.84 51.87 39.25
CA ASP A 1166 1.79 52.99 39.36
C ASP A 1166 2.86 52.88 38.25
N PHE A 1167 2.97 53.96 37.46
CA PHE A 1167 3.97 54.16 36.41
C PHE A 1167 5.27 54.73 36.96
#